data_AF-A0A3R7G3D6-F1
#
_entry.id   AF-A0A3R7G3D6-F1
#
_cell.length_a   1.000
_cell.length_b   1.000
_cell.length_c   1.000
_cell.angle_alpha   90.00
_cell.angle_beta   90.00
_cell.angle_gamma   90.00
#
_symmetry.space_group_name_H-M   'P 1'
#
loop_
_entity.id
_entity.type
_entity.pdbx_description
1 polymer ?
#
loop_
_entity_poly.entity_id
_entity_poly.type
_entity_poly.pdbx_seq_one_letter_code
_entity_poly.pdbx_strand_id
1 'polypeptide(L)'
;MPSAASSSSQNGIPVKEIGSSSSNGALGSSDGTGPNRVLKKTMTLSHFPSNRSLNKVAPEDVAPPPALTRQQKVLAFVENKYVSSFMTACTIFALFGDDFRVSFFPKDGDMSVYNVLFALFIFFSIELVLNVYCRPNYFNRGRGFSFYMDLISTLSVIPDVDWIWVQVVGTSSSGNASQAAALKAGRASRAGTKAGRIVRLVRLFRMLRILRVVKKNKNGEVKKVEISEPSKIGKVLTEKTTRRLIVLVLIIIIVSPIIDGTVDLTQDDFQSSQFERLHRYTQDYNQSGTISMLHVQNLVNEYVRDSNGLIVQMQINNISNDDSLSKNPKTGWSASAYLVDNPTAKYRTPEITTVDNLGCYVNDECIDCDAASGTSVCHSFVTYDISSYTRNAANMNIAKTFVVMICFAVSIFVLTKDAESMVIGPIERMMRLVTQLAENPLGSTEAKREEYETDAPGDTDYETKMLEDTLSKIGRLLQVGFGAAGTEIIAKNMGGAGELDVMIPGKKITSVFGFGIIEHFTETCSILEEDIITYINTIAEIVHGDAKVFHGAANKNIGSAFLLAWKICDGALPGMRDPRDPSDKPRMMPAEKQKRREGIYVKSTGAGTAVRRVGPTEMVDSALTAVLKMRVDIHNANHHGSLHTYCTNTKLIAAFDNFEVHLGFGLHIGWAIEGAIGSRYKIDASYLSPNVNMAARLEAATGQFDVPMLISEWFVDELSSEARRFCRKIDRVAVKGSEIPMDLWTFDIGRYPTEGVCPVISSEGRQKPVEFGFDPIYPALQEGIPSTFFANFHEGIGAYFAGKWDVARSKLTTANQIWEDGPTKVVLKVMETEGKDNEGEIVAPSWWKGFRQLTEK
;
A
#
# COMPACT_ATOMS: atom_id res chain seq x y z
N MET A 1 -67.15 45.08 -24.32
CA MET A 1 -67.99 44.23 -23.47
C MET A 1 -67.09 43.59 -22.42
N PRO A 2 -67.33 43.84 -21.12
CA PRO A 2 -66.39 43.57 -20.02
C PRO A 2 -66.62 42.15 -19.47
N SER A 3 -65.87 41.54 -18.54
CA SER A 3 -65.13 42.03 -17.37
C SER A 3 -64.28 40.93 -16.71
N ALA A 4 -63.12 41.33 -16.16
CA ALA A 4 -62.47 40.87 -14.91
C ALA A 4 -61.85 39.45 -14.85
N ALA A 5 -60.68 39.20 -14.24
CA ALA A 5 -59.97 39.97 -13.20
C ALA A 5 -58.42 39.74 -13.25
N SER A 6 -57.72 40.89 -13.17
CA SER A 6 -56.41 41.23 -12.56
C SER A 6 -55.21 40.26 -12.69
N SER A 7 -54.23 40.48 -13.58
CA SER A 7 -53.17 41.54 -13.66
C SER A 7 -52.00 41.29 -12.69
N SER A 8 -50.86 40.76 -13.17
CA SER A 8 -49.63 41.50 -13.61
C SER A 8 -48.76 41.97 -12.43
N SER A 9 -47.43 41.98 -12.41
CA SER A 9 -46.36 41.64 -13.35
C SER A 9 -45.03 41.89 -12.60
N GLN A 10 -44.02 41.08 -12.92
CA GLN A 10 -42.59 41.42 -13.10
C GLN A 10 -41.79 42.36 -12.16
N ASN A 11 -40.53 41.92 -11.98
CA ASN A 11 -39.26 42.64 -11.78
C ASN A 11 -38.81 43.06 -10.36
N GLY A 12 -37.85 42.28 -9.83
CA GLY A 12 -36.44 42.68 -9.76
C GLY A 12 -35.93 43.64 -8.67
N ILE A 13 -35.28 43.05 -7.64
CA ILE A 13 -34.19 43.56 -6.73
C ILE A 13 -34.51 44.87 -5.92
N PRO A 14 -33.81 45.31 -4.83
CA PRO A 14 -32.93 44.72 -3.77
C PRO A 14 -33.35 45.15 -2.31
N VAL A 15 -32.46 44.92 -1.31
CA VAL A 15 -32.25 45.68 -0.04
C VAL A 15 -32.99 45.26 1.26
N LYS A 16 -32.18 44.73 2.20
CA LYS A 16 -31.90 45.13 3.60
C LYS A 16 -33.02 45.52 4.60
N GLU A 17 -33.01 44.76 5.71
CA GLU A 17 -33.14 45.12 7.15
C GLU A 17 -34.46 45.60 7.79
N ILE A 18 -34.45 45.43 9.13
CA ILE A 18 -35.37 45.83 10.22
C ILE A 18 -36.28 44.66 10.66
N GLY A 19 -36.34 44.23 11.92
CA GLY A 19 -35.80 44.76 13.17
C GLY A 19 -36.85 44.58 14.28
N SER A 20 -36.37 44.47 15.53
CA SER A 20 -37.04 44.76 16.82
C SER A 20 -36.44 43.85 17.89
N SER A 21 -36.07 44.29 19.10
CA SER A 21 -36.56 45.42 19.88
C SER A 21 -35.56 45.76 21.01
N SER A 22 -35.34 47.07 21.22
CA SER A 22 -35.25 47.86 22.48
C SER A 22 -34.62 47.24 23.75
N SER A 23 -33.88 47.91 24.64
CA SER A 23 -33.43 49.30 24.92
C SER A 23 -32.98 49.20 26.41
N ASN A 24 -31.82 49.59 26.93
CA ASN A 24 -31.22 50.91 27.18
C ASN A 24 -30.03 50.61 28.13
N GLY A 25 -28.80 51.11 27.91
CA GLY A 25 -28.16 52.23 28.66
C GLY A 25 -27.70 51.82 30.07
N ALA A 26 -26.47 52.02 30.58
CA ALA A 26 -25.40 52.96 30.27
C ALA A 26 -24.07 52.55 30.97
N LEU A 27 -23.02 53.36 30.73
CA LEU A 27 -21.59 53.33 31.10
C LEU A 27 -21.18 53.11 32.58
N GLY A 28 -19.91 52.69 32.78
CA GLY A 28 -19.05 52.93 33.97
C GLY A 28 -18.16 51.73 34.34
N SER A 29 -16.85 51.71 34.03
CA SER A 29 -15.69 52.13 34.85
C SER A 29 -15.33 51.27 36.08
N SER A 30 -14.09 50.72 36.04
CA SER A 30 -13.11 50.51 37.12
C SER A 30 -13.40 49.66 38.38
N ASP A 31 -12.37 48.88 38.72
CA ASP A 31 -11.90 48.42 40.05
C ASP A 31 -12.60 47.28 40.79
N GLY A 32 -11.77 46.32 41.19
CA GLY A 32 -11.68 45.95 42.60
C GLY A 32 -12.31 44.62 43.02
N THR A 33 -11.46 43.79 43.62
CA THR A 33 -11.79 42.81 44.67
C THR A 33 -12.52 41.51 44.27
N GLY A 34 -11.77 40.40 44.25
CA GLY A 34 -12.32 39.12 44.73
C GLY A 34 -12.29 39.08 46.27
N PRO A 35 -12.38 37.92 46.94
CA PRO A 35 -12.80 36.58 46.51
C PRO A 35 -13.69 35.88 47.58
N ASN A 36 -13.84 34.55 47.47
CA ASN A 36 -14.26 33.55 48.49
C ASN A 36 -15.76 33.21 48.53
N ARG A 37 -16.18 31.94 48.73
CA ARG A 37 -15.60 30.86 49.56
C ARG A 37 -16.12 29.48 49.04
N VAL A 38 -15.29 28.45 48.79
CA VAL A 38 -14.75 27.41 49.74
C VAL A 38 -15.70 26.18 49.82
N LEU A 39 -15.27 24.90 49.88
CA LEU A 39 -14.05 24.18 50.29
C LEU A 39 -13.61 23.20 49.18
N LYS A 40 -12.33 23.00 48.83
CA LYS A 40 -11.16 22.46 49.56
C LYS A 40 -11.34 21.05 50.16
N LYS A 41 -10.60 20.09 49.59
CA LYS A 41 -9.61 19.35 50.38
C LYS A 41 -8.36 19.06 49.53
N THR A 42 -7.23 19.50 50.08
CA THR A 42 -5.86 19.36 49.57
C THR A 42 -5.17 18.32 50.44
N MET A 43 -4.34 17.45 49.85
CA MET A 43 -3.21 16.73 50.48
C MET A 43 -2.52 15.92 49.38
N THR A 44 -1.20 15.74 49.29
CA THR A 44 0.03 16.44 49.70
C THR A 44 1.15 15.67 49.02
N LEU A 45 2.20 16.39 48.64
CA LEU A 45 3.42 15.87 48.05
C LEU A 45 4.26 15.19 49.15
N SER A 46 4.23 13.86 49.26
CA SER A 46 5.23 13.07 50.01
C SER A 46 5.01 11.57 49.83
N HIS A 47 5.70 10.97 48.86
CA HIS A 47 6.34 9.65 48.99
C HIS A 47 7.03 9.29 47.68
N PHE A 48 8.35 9.45 47.66
CA PHE A 48 9.22 8.62 46.83
C PHE A 48 9.23 7.19 47.41
N PRO A 49 9.11 6.15 46.57
CA PRO A 49 9.81 4.91 46.80
C PRO A 49 10.90 4.74 45.74
N SER A 50 12.12 4.60 46.24
CA SER A 50 13.31 4.17 45.55
C SER A 50 13.19 2.75 44.96
N ASN A 51 13.69 2.59 43.73
CA ASN A 51 14.27 1.38 43.13
C ASN A 51 13.64 0.00 43.43
N ARG A 52 13.07 -0.61 42.38
CA ARG A 52 13.47 -1.97 41.95
C ARG A 52 12.96 -2.32 40.56
N SER A 53 13.91 -2.63 39.68
CA SER A 53 13.84 -3.57 38.56
C SER A 53 12.53 -3.70 37.77
N LEU A 54 12.52 -3.24 36.52
CA LEU A 54 11.80 -3.89 35.42
C LEU A 54 12.46 -3.50 34.08
N ASN A 55 13.69 -3.99 33.89
CA ASN A 55 14.21 -4.25 32.55
C ASN A 55 13.51 -5.49 32.00
N LYS A 56 12.41 -5.26 31.28
CA LYS A 56 11.88 -6.15 30.25
C LYS A 56 11.03 -5.28 29.35
N VAL A 57 11.61 -4.78 28.27
CA VAL A 57 10.82 -4.32 27.12
C VAL A 57 10.16 -5.57 26.57
N ALA A 58 8.92 -5.81 26.99
CA ALA A 58 8.05 -6.76 26.32
C ALA A 58 7.87 -6.28 24.87
N PRO A 59 7.75 -7.19 23.89
CA PRO A 59 7.22 -6.79 22.58
C PRO A 59 5.87 -6.11 22.83
N GLU A 60 5.57 -5.03 22.11
CA GLU A 60 4.23 -4.46 22.11
C GLU A 60 3.23 -5.60 21.87
N ASP A 61 2.52 -6.00 22.93
CA ASP A 61 1.35 -6.83 22.81
C ASP A 61 0.34 -6.00 22.05
N VAL A 62 0.28 -6.24 20.73
CA VAL A 62 -0.81 -5.81 19.86
C VAL A 62 -2.09 -6.17 20.59
N ALA A 63 -2.84 -5.15 21.01
CA ALA A 63 -4.11 -5.33 21.68
C ALA A 63 -4.95 -6.34 20.87
N PRO A 64 -5.53 -7.38 21.49
CA PRO A 64 -6.32 -8.36 20.75
C PRO A 64 -7.39 -7.61 19.95
N PRO A 65 -7.60 -7.96 18.66
CA PRO A 65 -8.53 -7.23 17.82
C PRO A 65 -9.90 -7.17 18.50
N PRO A 66 -10.60 -6.03 18.43
CA PRO A 66 -11.89 -5.87 19.09
C PRO A 66 -12.86 -6.98 18.67
N ALA A 67 -13.68 -7.44 19.61
CA ALA A 67 -14.65 -8.50 19.35
C ALA A 67 -15.50 -8.15 18.13
N LEU A 68 -15.56 -9.07 17.15
CA LEU A 68 -16.30 -8.91 15.92
C LEU A 68 -17.75 -8.47 16.21
N THR A 69 -18.14 -7.34 15.62
CA THR A 69 -19.51 -6.82 15.70
C THR A 69 -20.50 -7.82 15.13
N ARG A 70 -21.79 -7.76 15.56
CA ARG A 70 -22.83 -8.67 15.05
C ARG A 70 -22.93 -8.64 13.52
N GLN A 71 -22.74 -7.48 12.89
CA GLN A 71 -22.70 -7.34 11.43
C GLN A 71 -21.52 -8.10 10.80
N GLN A 72 -20.32 -8.03 11.39
CA GLN A 72 -19.14 -8.75 10.89
C GLN A 72 -19.29 -10.27 11.04
N LYS A 73 -19.96 -10.76 12.09
CA LYS A 73 -20.24 -12.20 12.25
C LYS A 73 -21.20 -12.72 11.18
N VAL A 74 -22.25 -11.96 10.87
CA VAL A 74 -23.20 -12.36 9.80
C VAL A 74 -22.55 -12.23 8.42
N LEU A 75 -21.70 -11.22 8.20
CA LEU A 75 -20.89 -11.13 6.99
C LEU A 75 -19.99 -12.37 6.80
N ALA A 76 -19.30 -12.81 7.85
CA ALA A 76 -18.48 -14.01 7.82
C ALA A 76 -19.29 -15.29 7.53
N PHE A 77 -20.54 -15.35 7.99
CA PHE A 77 -21.46 -16.45 7.65
C PHE A 77 -21.86 -16.43 6.17
N VAL A 78 -22.24 -15.26 5.63
CA VAL A 78 -22.63 -15.11 4.21
C VAL A 78 -21.45 -15.39 3.27
N GLU A 79 -20.23 -15.02 3.65
CA GLU A 79 -19.01 -15.25 2.87
C GLU A 79 -18.41 -16.66 3.07
N ASN A 80 -19.02 -17.49 3.91
CA ASN A 80 -18.56 -18.85 4.10
C ASN A 80 -18.64 -19.63 2.78
N LYS A 81 -17.56 -20.33 2.44
CA LYS A 81 -17.41 -21.14 1.22
C LYS A 81 -18.56 -22.12 1.03
N TYR A 82 -19.09 -22.71 2.10
CA TYR A 82 -20.20 -23.67 2.01
C TYR A 82 -21.51 -22.98 1.66
N VAL A 83 -21.81 -21.85 2.30
CA VAL A 83 -23.01 -21.04 2.03
C VAL A 83 -22.96 -20.50 0.61
N SER A 84 -21.81 -19.95 0.18
CA SER A 84 -21.61 -19.44 -1.17
C SER A 84 -21.72 -20.55 -2.24
N SER A 85 -21.15 -21.73 -1.98
CA SER A 85 -21.28 -22.90 -2.88
C SER A 85 -22.73 -23.36 -3.00
N PHE A 86 -23.47 -23.40 -1.89
CA PHE A 86 -24.89 -23.77 -1.87
C PHE A 86 -25.73 -22.76 -2.67
N MET A 87 -25.54 -21.45 -2.44
CA MET A 87 -26.24 -20.41 -3.20
C MET A 87 -25.90 -20.44 -4.69
N THR A 88 -24.67 -20.85 -5.04
CA THR A 88 -24.26 -21.05 -6.44
C THR A 88 -25.02 -22.22 -7.07
N ALA A 89 -25.14 -23.36 -6.38
CA ALA A 89 -25.91 -24.50 -6.85
C ALA A 89 -27.41 -24.17 -7.02
N CYS A 90 -28.00 -23.44 -6.07
CA CYS A 90 -29.35 -22.89 -6.15
C CYS A 90 -29.53 -21.99 -7.39
N THR A 91 -28.56 -21.13 -7.68
CA THR A 91 -28.59 -20.23 -8.85
C THR A 91 -28.52 -21.01 -10.16
N ILE A 92 -27.71 -22.07 -10.23
CA ILE A 92 -27.63 -22.95 -11.40
C ILE A 92 -28.96 -23.69 -11.61
N PHE A 93 -29.57 -24.22 -10.55
CA PHE A 93 -30.88 -24.87 -10.67
C PHE A 93 -31.96 -23.89 -11.13
N ALA A 94 -32.00 -22.68 -10.55
CA ALA A 94 -32.93 -21.64 -10.98
C ALA A 94 -32.71 -21.22 -12.44
N LEU A 95 -31.49 -21.33 -12.99
CA LEU A 95 -31.21 -20.97 -14.37
C LEU A 95 -31.82 -21.96 -15.38
N PHE A 96 -31.74 -23.25 -15.10
CA PHE A 96 -32.17 -24.31 -16.02
C PHE A 96 -33.50 -24.99 -15.65
N GLY A 97 -34.02 -24.74 -14.44
CA GLY A 97 -35.13 -25.51 -13.85
C GLY A 97 -36.38 -25.57 -14.72
N ASP A 98 -36.78 -24.46 -15.35
CA ASP A 98 -37.95 -24.42 -16.23
C ASP A 98 -37.73 -25.16 -17.56
N ASP A 99 -36.54 -25.07 -18.18
CA ASP A 99 -36.26 -25.88 -19.38
C ASP A 99 -36.17 -27.37 -19.04
N PHE A 100 -35.57 -27.73 -17.91
CA PHE A 100 -35.51 -29.13 -17.46
C PHE A 100 -36.92 -29.70 -17.24
N ARG A 101 -37.83 -28.91 -16.67
CA ARG A 101 -39.25 -29.27 -16.51
C ARG A 101 -39.90 -29.63 -17.85
N VAL A 102 -39.77 -28.76 -18.85
CA VAL A 102 -40.39 -28.94 -20.17
C VAL A 102 -39.71 -30.08 -20.97
N SER A 103 -38.39 -30.22 -20.84
CA SER A 103 -37.63 -31.19 -21.63
C SER A 103 -37.71 -32.62 -21.11
N PHE A 104 -37.66 -32.83 -19.79
CA PHE A 104 -37.45 -34.16 -19.21
C PHE A 104 -38.59 -34.68 -18.33
N PHE A 105 -39.43 -33.80 -17.76
CA PHE A 105 -40.49 -34.24 -16.86
C PHE A 105 -41.85 -34.34 -17.58
N PRO A 106 -42.69 -35.32 -17.21
CA PRO A 106 -44.11 -35.31 -17.57
C PRO A 106 -44.85 -34.22 -16.77
N LYS A 107 -46.05 -33.83 -17.22
CA LYS A 107 -46.84 -32.75 -16.63
C LYS A 107 -47.13 -32.95 -15.13
N ASP A 108 -47.31 -34.19 -14.68
CA ASP A 108 -47.58 -34.50 -13.26
C ASP A 108 -46.43 -34.09 -12.33
N GLY A 109 -45.21 -33.95 -12.85
CA GLY A 109 -44.03 -33.52 -12.11
C GLY A 109 -43.89 -32.00 -11.95
N ASP A 110 -44.71 -31.19 -12.62
CA ASP A 110 -44.55 -29.74 -12.67
C ASP A 110 -44.69 -29.09 -11.29
N MET A 111 -45.63 -29.59 -10.47
CA MET A 111 -45.87 -29.08 -9.11
C MET A 111 -44.61 -29.20 -8.22
N SER A 112 -43.88 -30.30 -8.36
CA SER A 112 -42.63 -30.51 -7.61
C SER A 112 -41.55 -29.51 -8.02
N VAL A 113 -41.41 -29.23 -9.32
CA VAL A 113 -40.44 -28.25 -9.81
C VAL A 113 -40.80 -26.83 -9.36
N TYR A 114 -42.08 -26.47 -9.41
CA TYR A 114 -42.56 -25.17 -8.92
C TYR A 114 -42.31 -24.96 -7.43
N ASN A 115 -42.53 -25.99 -6.59
CA ASN A 115 -42.25 -25.93 -5.16
C ASN A 115 -40.75 -25.75 -4.88
N VAL A 116 -39.88 -26.40 -5.66
CA VAL A 116 -38.43 -26.20 -5.55
C VAL A 116 -38.05 -24.78 -5.96
N LEU A 117 -38.56 -24.26 -7.09
CA LEU A 117 -38.29 -22.89 -7.53
C LEU A 117 -38.76 -21.85 -6.51
N PHE A 118 -39.90 -22.09 -5.85
CA PHE A 118 -40.38 -21.23 -4.76
C PHE A 118 -39.47 -21.28 -3.53
N ALA A 119 -38.98 -22.46 -3.14
CA ALA A 119 -37.98 -22.58 -2.07
C ALA A 119 -36.70 -21.80 -2.39
N LEU A 120 -36.25 -21.83 -3.65
CA LEU A 120 -35.10 -21.04 -4.11
C LEU A 120 -35.35 -19.53 -4.03
N PHE A 121 -36.57 -19.07 -4.38
CA PHE A 121 -36.96 -17.68 -4.22
C PHE A 121 -36.86 -17.21 -2.75
N ILE A 122 -37.23 -18.07 -1.79
CA ILE A 122 -37.07 -17.77 -0.35
C ILE A 122 -35.59 -17.65 0.02
N PHE A 123 -34.74 -18.60 -0.39
CA PHE A 123 -33.31 -18.53 -0.11
C PHE A 123 -32.67 -17.27 -0.71
N PHE A 124 -33.06 -16.89 -1.92
CA PHE A 124 -32.59 -15.66 -2.57
C PHE A 124 -33.05 -14.39 -1.85
N SER A 125 -34.28 -14.39 -1.34
CA SER A 125 -34.82 -13.27 -0.55
C SER A 125 -34.11 -13.13 0.80
N ILE A 126 -33.82 -14.24 1.48
CA ILE A 126 -33.02 -14.25 2.71
C ILE A 126 -31.62 -13.70 2.42
N GLU A 127 -30.97 -14.14 1.34
CA GLU A 127 -29.65 -13.65 0.96
C GLU A 127 -29.64 -12.14 0.69
N LEU A 128 -30.68 -11.62 0.03
CA LEU A 128 -30.84 -10.19 -0.23
C LEU A 128 -30.95 -9.40 1.08
N VAL A 129 -31.79 -9.86 2.02
CA VAL A 129 -31.97 -9.21 3.33
C VAL A 129 -30.69 -9.23 4.16
N LEU A 130 -29.99 -10.37 4.19
CA LEU A 130 -28.72 -10.49 4.90
C LEU A 130 -27.66 -9.56 4.28
N ASN A 131 -27.58 -9.46 2.95
CA ASN A 131 -26.64 -8.55 2.29
C ASN A 131 -26.95 -7.07 2.57
N VAL A 132 -28.23 -6.68 2.64
CA VAL A 132 -28.64 -5.32 3.06
C VAL A 132 -28.21 -5.02 4.50
N TYR A 133 -28.30 -6.00 5.40
CA TYR A 133 -27.96 -5.82 6.80
C TYR A 133 -26.44 -5.79 7.09
N CYS A 134 -25.65 -6.61 6.38
CA CYS A 134 -24.25 -6.86 6.73
C CYS A 134 -23.24 -6.05 5.92
N ARG A 135 -23.54 -5.75 4.65
CA ARG A 135 -22.59 -5.12 3.74
C ARG A 135 -22.73 -3.59 3.78
N PRO A 136 -21.72 -2.84 4.26
CA PRO A 136 -21.75 -1.39 4.20
C PRO A 136 -21.82 -0.93 2.74
N ASN A 137 -22.64 0.08 2.45
CA ASN A 137 -22.88 0.64 1.12
C ASN A 137 -23.56 -0.29 0.09
N TYR A 138 -24.08 -1.46 0.50
CA TYR A 138 -24.84 -2.32 -0.41
C TYR A 138 -26.15 -1.67 -0.85
N PHE A 139 -26.92 -1.13 0.11
CA PHE A 139 -28.10 -0.30 -0.13
C PHE A 139 -27.76 1.18 0.11
N ASN A 140 -26.91 1.75 -0.75
CA ASN A 140 -26.45 3.14 -0.64
C ASN A 140 -27.56 4.15 -1.01
N ARG A 141 -28.54 4.38 -0.11
CA ARG A 141 -29.74 5.23 -0.33
C ARG A 141 -30.44 4.94 -1.68
N GLY A 142 -30.60 3.66 -2.02
CA GLY A 142 -31.25 3.27 -3.28
C GLY A 142 -30.42 3.53 -4.55
N ARG A 143 -29.09 3.69 -4.47
CA ARG A 143 -28.19 3.81 -5.64
C ARG A 143 -27.19 2.65 -5.78
N GLY A 144 -27.34 1.60 -4.96
CA GLY A 144 -26.45 0.45 -4.95
C GLY A 144 -26.68 -0.46 -6.16
N PHE A 145 -25.69 -0.52 -7.07
CA PHE A 145 -25.77 -1.38 -8.27
C PHE A 145 -25.99 -2.86 -7.91
N SER A 146 -25.24 -3.38 -6.93
CA SER A 146 -25.32 -4.76 -6.48
C SER A 146 -26.69 -5.14 -5.89
N PHE A 147 -27.35 -4.20 -5.21
CA PHE A 147 -28.69 -4.42 -4.66
C PHE A 147 -29.73 -4.60 -5.78
N TYR A 148 -29.77 -3.70 -6.76
CA TYR A 148 -30.73 -3.80 -7.86
C TYR A 148 -30.52 -5.07 -8.68
N MET A 149 -29.28 -5.48 -8.92
CA MET A 149 -29.05 -6.72 -9.67
C MET A 149 -29.54 -7.97 -8.92
N ASP A 150 -29.31 -8.07 -7.61
CA ASP A 150 -29.80 -9.20 -6.82
C ASP A 150 -31.33 -9.16 -6.65
N LEU A 151 -31.91 -7.96 -6.54
CA LEU A 151 -33.35 -7.75 -6.48
C LEU A 151 -34.04 -8.20 -7.78
N ILE A 152 -33.60 -7.70 -8.94
CA ILE A 152 -34.16 -8.07 -10.24
C ILE A 152 -33.96 -9.57 -10.49
N SER A 153 -32.79 -10.14 -10.14
CA SER A 153 -32.55 -11.58 -10.24
C SER A 153 -33.46 -12.40 -9.31
N THR A 154 -33.79 -11.92 -8.12
CA THR A 154 -34.69 -12.63 -7.19
C THR A 154 -36.13 -12.56 -7.68
N LEU A 155 -36.60 -11.38 -8.10
CA LEU A 155 -37.94 -11.18 -8.69
C LEU A 155 -38.12 -11.95 -10.00
N SER A 156 -37.04 -12.17 -10.75
CA SER A 156 -37.10 -12.92 -12.00
C SER A 156 -37.61 -14.34 -11.85
N VAL A 157 -37.58 -14.95 -10.65
CA VAL A 157 -38.05 -16.33 -10.37
C VAL A 157 -39.59 -16.44 -10.36
N ILE A 158 -40.27 -15.32 -10.11
CA ILE A 158 -41.73 -15.28 -9.94
C ILE A 158 -42.50 -15.75 -11.20
N PRO A 159 -42.15 -15.34 -12.44
CA PRO A 159 -42.83 -15.81 -13.65
C PRO A 159 -42.69 -17.30 -13.95
N ASP A 160 -41.68 -17.98 -13.37
CA ASP A 160 -41.47 -19.41 -13.59
C ASP A 160 -42.33 -20.27 -12.64
N VAL A 161 -42.94 -19.65 -11.62
CA VAL A 161 -43.86 -20.33 -10.70
C VAL A 161 -45.28 -20.02 -11.13
N ASP A 162 -45.89 -20.96 -11.86
CA ASP A 162 -47.15 -20.76 -12.58
C ASP A 162 -48.31 -20.28 -11.67
N TRP A 163 -48.52 -20.95 -10.53
CA TRP A 163 -49.59 -20.58 -9.60
C TRP A 163 -49.40 -19.19 -8.94
N ILE A 164 -48.17 -18.68 -8.85
CA ILE A 164 -47.91 -17.30 -8.41
C ILE A 164 -48.16 -16.34 -9.58
N TRP A 165 -47.63 -16.68 -10.76
CA TRP A 165 -47.70 -15.82 -11.94
C TRP A 165 -49.13 -15.57 -12.40
N VAL A 166 -50.00 -16.59 -12.36
CA VAL A 166 -51.42 -16.47 -12.70
C VAL A 166 -52.15 -15.46 -11.79
N GLN A 167 -51.79 -15.40 -10.51
CA GLN A 167 -52.34 -14.43 -9.57
C GLN A 167 -51.81 -13.01 -9.81
N VAL A 168 -50.55 -12.88 -10.25
CA VAL A 168 -49.89 -11.59 -10.53
C VAL A 168 -50.39 -10.96 -11.83
N VAL A 169 -50.60 -11.75 -12.89
CA VAL A 169 -51.11 -11.27 -14.19
C VAL A 169 -52.62 -10.96 -14.13
N GLY A 170 -53.32 -11.43 -13.08
CA GLY A 170 -54.70 -11.08 -12.82
C GLY A 170 -55.68 -11.79 -13.75
N THR A 171 -55.86 -13.10 -13.59
CA THR A 171 -57.09 -13.76 -14.06
C THR A 171 -58.06 -13.82 -12.89
N SER A 172 -58.91 -12.80 -12.78
CA SER A 172 -60.00 -12.76 -11.79
C SER A 172 -60.85 -14.04 -11.88
N SER A 173 -61.05 -14.65 -10.72
CA SER A 173 -61.79 -15.89 -10.44
C SER A 173 -63.31 -15.75 -10.61
N SER A 174 -63.76 -15.13 -11.70
CA SER A 174 -65.17 -15.09 -12.12
C SER A 174 -65.35 -16.02 -13.33
N GLY A 175 -66.36 -16.90 -13.24
CA GLY A 175 -66.58 -18.01 -14.16
C GLY A 175 -66.54 -17.67 -15.66
N ASN A 176 -66.18 -18.69 -16.45
CA ASN A 176 -66.12 -18.69 -17.92
C ASN A 176 -65.18 -17.64 -18.53
N ALA A 177 -63.96 -17.51 -18.00
CA ALA A 177 -62.88 -16.90 -18.76
C ALA A 177 -62.57 -17.76 -20.00
N SER A 178 -62.62 -17.15 -21.19
CA SER A 178 -62.32 -17.82 -22.46
C SER A 178 -60.92 -18.45 -22.41
N GLN A 179 -60.79 -19.68 -22.95
CA GLN A 179 -59.48 -20.36 -23.07
C GLN A 179 -58.43 -19.46 -23.75
N ALA A 180 -58.86 -18.53 -24.61
CA ALA A 180 -58.04 -17.50 -25.24
C ALA A 180 -57.32 -16.55 -24.24
N ALA A 181 -57.95 -16.16 -23.13
CA ALA A 181 -57.32 -15.28 -22.12
C ALA A 181 -56.23 -16.02 -21.32
N ALA A 182 -56.48 -17.28 -20.95
CA ALA A 182 -55.50 -18.15 -20.30
C ALA A 182 -54.31 -18.48 -21.23
N LEU A 183 -54.56 -18.64 -22.53
CA LEU A 183 -53.52 -18.84 -23.54
C LEU A 183 -52.70 -17.57 -23.82
N LYS A 184 -53.32 -16.37 -23.82
CA LYS A 184 -52.61 -15.07 -23.87
C LYS A 184 -51.70 -14.87 -22.65
N ALA A 185 -52.16 -15.23 -21.46
CA ALA A 185 -51.33 -15.26 -20.25
C ALA A 185 -50.17 -16.28 -20.36
N GLY A 186 -50.40 -17.44 -21.01
CA GLY A 186 -49.36 -18.42 -21.33
C GLY A 186 -48.29 -17.92 -22.32
N ARG A 187 -48.66 -17.08 -23.31
CA ARG A 187 -47.70 -16.41 -24.21
C ARG A 187 -46.87 -15.35 -23.47
N ALA A 188 -47.50 -14.55 -22.61
CA ALA A 188 -46.82 -13.58 -21.75
C ALA A 188 -45.87 -14.26 -20.74
N SER A 189 -46.26 -15.42 -20.21
CA SER A 189 -45.40 -16.26 -19.35
C SER A 189 -44.12 -16.68 -20.09
N ARG A 190 -44.19 -17.12 -21.36
CA ARG A 190 -43.00 -17.49 -22.17
C ARG A 190 -42.03 -16.32 -22.41
N ALA A 191 -42.54 -15.10 -22.60
CA ALA A 191 -41.68 -13.93 -22.73
C ALA A 191 -41.01 -13.57 -21.39
N GLY A 192 -41.76 -13.69 -20.29
CA GLY A 192 -41.29 -13.48 -18.92
C GLY A 192 -40.21 -14.46 -18.48
N THR A 193 -40.37 -15.77 -18.74
CA THR A 193 -39.37 -16.79 -18.35
C THR A 193 -38.08 -16.66 -19.17
N LYS A 194 -38.18 -16.34 -20.47
CA LYS A 194 -37.03 -16.05 -21.35
C LYS A 194 -36.22 -14.85 -20.85
N ALA A 195 -36.87 -13.73 -20.54
CA ALA A 195 -36.19 -12.54 -20.02
C ALA A 195 -35.65 -12.77 -18.59
N GLY A 196 -36.41 -13.45 -17.74
CA GLY A 196 -36.04 -13.74 -16.36
C GLY A 196 -34.80 -14.61 -16.23
N ARG A 197 -34.66 -15.64 -17.08
CA ARG A 197 -33.48 -16.51 -17.15
C ARG A 197 -32.18 -15.74 -17.37
N ILE A 198 -32.22 -14.77 -18.27
CA ILE A 198 -31.01 -14.07 -18.68
C ILE A 198 -30.56 -13.07 -17.61
N VAL A 199 -31.50 -12.48 -16.86
CA VAL A 199 -31.18 -11.68 -15.67
C VAL A 199 -30.49 -12.52 -14.58
N ARG A 200 -30.85 -13.81 -14.42
CA ARG A 200 -30.23 -14.70 -13.41
C ARG A 200 -28.77 -15.06 -13.73
N LEU A 201 -28.35 -15.01 -14.99
CA LEU A 201 -26.94 -15.19 -15.37
C LEU A 201 -26.03 -14.15 -14.68
N VAL A 202 -26.53 -12.92 -14.48
CA VAL A 202 -25.75 -11.88 -13.78
C VAL A 202 -25.40 -12.27 -12.35
N ARG A 203 -26.32 -12.92 -11.64
CA ARG A 203 -26.10 -13.41 -10.26
C ARG A 203 -25.00 -14.45 -10.21
N LEU A 204 -25.01 -15.40 -11.15
CA LEU A 204 -24.00 -16.45 -11.26
C LEU A 204 -22.60 -15.87 -11.53
N PHE A 205 -22.49 -14.90 -12.45
CA PHE A 205 -21.21 -14.25 -12.76
C PHE A 205 -20.65 -13.42 -11.60
N ARG A 206 -21.52 -12.73 -10.86
CA ARG A 206 -21.12 -12.05 -9.63
C ARG A 206 -20.57 -13.02 -8.58
N MET A 207 -21.16 -14.20 -8.43
CA MET A 207 -20.70 -15.24 -7.49
C MET A 207 -19.40 -15.91 -7.94
N LEU A 208 -19.23 -16.18 -9.24
CA LEU A 208 -17.98 -16.70 -9.82
C LEU A 208 -16.77 -15.79 -9.59
N ARG A 209 -16.99 -14.48 -9.45
CA ARG A 209 -15.96 -13.51 -9.08
C ARG A 209 -15.47 -13.67 -7.64
N ILE A 210 -16.35 -13.99 -6.69
CA ILE A 210 -15.99 -14.23 -5.28
C ILE A 210 -15.16 -15.53 -5.15
N LEU A 211 -15.49 -16.56 -5.93
CA LEU A 211 -14.73 -17.81 -5.99
C LEU A 211 -13.28 -17.63 -6.47
N ARG A 212 -12.99 -16.61 -7.30
CA ARG A 212 -11.62 -16.28 -7.73
C ARG A 212 -10.78 -15.66 -6.59
N VAL A 213 -11.39 -14.85 -5.73
CA VAL A 213 -10.72 -14.29 -4.54
C VAL A 213 -10.25 -15.39 -3.59
N VAL A 214 -10.98 -16.51 -3.54
CA VAL A 214 -10.69 -17.65 -2.66
C VAL A 214 -9.61 -18.59 -3.24
N LYS A 215 -9.40 -18.62 -4.56
CA LYS A 215 -8.44 -19.56 -5.19
C LYS A 215 -6.98 -19.12 -5.07
N LYS A 216 -6.69 -17.90 -4.61
CA LYS A 216 -5.32 -17.40 -4.38
C LYS A 216 -4.61 -18.10 -3.20
N ASN A 217 -5.32 -18.88 -2.38
CA ASN A 217 -4.76 -19.62 -1.23
C ASN A 217 -4.33 -21.07 -1.54
N LYS A 218 -4.37 -21.53 -2.80
CA LYS A 218 -4.06 -22.94 -3.14
C LYS A 218 -2.61 -23.23 -3.54
N ASN A 219 -1.76 -22.23 -3.68
CA ASN A 219 -0.32 -22.47 -3.87
C ASN A 219 0.35 -22.45 -2.50
N GLY A 220 0.41 -23.63 -1.88
CA GLY A 220 1.12 -23.85 -0.63
C GLY A 220 2.63 -23.81 -0.84
N GLU A 221 3.22 -22.62 -0.72
CA GLU A 221 4.55 -22.44 -0.16
C GLU A 221 4.53 -21.15 0.66
N VAL A 222 4.50 -21.31 1.99
CA VAL A 222 4.52 -20.19 2.93
C VAL A 222 5.96 -19.77 3.13
N LYS A 223 6.47 -18.88 2.27
CA LYS A 223 7.30 -17.78 2.78
C LYS A 223 6.31 -16.70 3.22
N LYS A 224 6.19 -16.50 4.55
CA LYS A 224 5.51 -15.34 5.14
C LYS A 224 6.25 -14.07 4.70
N VAL A 225 5.98 -13.60 3.50
CA VAL A 225 6.03 -12.18 3.20
C VAL A 225 4.57 -11.77 3.22
N GLU A 226 4.19 -10.94 4.19
CA GLU A 226 2.84 -10.40 4.28
C GLU A 226 2.48 -9.77 2.93
N ILE A 227 1.63 -10.46 2.18
CA ILE A 227 1.05 -9.90 0.97
C ILE A 227 0.11 -8.80 1.47
N SER A 228 0.62 -7.57 1.43
CA SER A 228 -0.09 -6.32 1.64
C SER A 228 -1.48 -6.38 0.99
N GLU A 229 -2.48 -5.86 1.69
CA GLU A 229 -3.86 -5.82 1.21
C GLU A 229 -3.92 -5.33 -0.25
N PRO A 230 -4.77 -5.94 -1.11
CA PRO A 230 -4.85 -5.53 -2.50
C PRO A 230 -5.13 -4.02 -2.57
N SER A 231 -4.31 -3.31 -3.37
CA SER A 231 -4.37 -1.85 -3.50
C SER A 231 -5.82 -1.39 -3.65
N LYS A 232 -6.20 -0.34 -2.90
CA LYS A 232 -7.54 0.27 -2.98
C LYS A 232 -7.91 0.58 -4.44
N ILE A 233 -6.94 0.98 -5.25
CA ILE A 233 -7.10 1.26 -6.67
C ILE A 233 -7.39 -0.02 -7.46
N GLY A 234 -6.65 -1.10 -7.19
CA GLY A 234 -6.88 -2.41 -7.81
C GLY A 234 -8.31 -2.91 -7.54
N LYS A 235 -8.77 -2.86 -6.29
CA LYS A 235 -10.14 -3.22 -5.91
C LYS A 235 -11.19 -2.41 -6.68
N VAL A 236 -11.02 -1.09 -6.75
CA VAL A 236 -11.96 -0.18 -7.44
C VAL A 236 -11.94 -0.38 -8.95
N LEU A 237 -10.77 -0.60 -9.56
CA LEU A 237 -10.63 -0.80 -11.00
C LEU A 237 -11.34 -2.09 -11.43
N THR A 238 -11.07 -3.20 -10.75
CA THR A 238 -11.76 -4.48 -11.01
C THR A 238 -13.28 -4.35 -10.78
N GLU A 239 -13.71 -3.55 -9.80
CA GLU A 239 -15.13 -3.29 -9.58
C GLU A 239 -15.79 -2.53 -10.72
N LYS A 240 -15.17 -1.44 -11.19
CA LYS A 240 -15.70 -0.61 -12.29
C LYS A 240 -15.72 -1.35 -13.63
N THR A 241 -14.67 -2.10 -13.96
CA THR A 241 -14.61 -2.89 -15.20
C THR A 241 -15.71 -3.94 -15.22
N THR A 242 -15.85 -4.70 -14.14
CA THR A 242 -16.90 -5.72 -14.02
C THR A 242 -18.29 -5.11 -14.12
N ARG A 243 -18.53 -3.95 -13.48
CA ARG A 243 -19.82 -3.24 -13.55
C ARG A 243 -20.18 -2.86 -14.99
N ARG A 244 -19.23 -2.29 -15.74
CA ARG A 244 -19.43 -1.90 -17.14
C ARG A 244 -19.70 -3.11 -18.03
N LEU A 245 -18.98 -4.22 -17.82
CA LEU A 245 -19.21 -5.47 -18.55
C LEU A 245 -20.62 -5.98 -18.32
N ILE A 246 -21.09 -6.08 -17.07
CA ILE A 246 -22.44 -6.55 -16.77
C ILE A 246 -23.51 -5.68 -17.46
N VAL A 247 -23.34 -4.36 -17.46
CA VAL A 247 -24.29 -3.43 -18.11
C VAL A 247 -24.31 -3.63 -19.63
N LEU A 248 -23.15 -3.73 -20.28
CA LEU A 248 -23.06 -3.95 -21.73
C LEU A 248 -23.72 -5.27 -22.13
N VAL A 249 -23.55 -6.30 -21.31
CA VAL A 249 -24.15 -7.62 -21.49
C VAL A 249 -25.67 -7.57 -21.35
N LEU A 250 -26.19 -6.90 -20.32
CA LEU A 250 -27.63 -6.68 -20.16
C LEU A 250 -28.24 -5.95 -21.36
N ILE A 251 -27.55 -4.95 -21.92
CA ILE A 251 -28.02 -4.21 -23.09
C ILE A 251 -28.12 -5.14 -24.30
N ILE A 252 -27.07 -5.91 -24.63
CA ILE A 252 -27.08 -6.86 -25.74
C ILE A 252 -28.21 -7.89 -25.57
N ILE A 253 -28.42 -8.34 -24.34
CA ILE A 253 -29.43 -9.33 -23.98
C ILE A 253 -30.85 -8.80 -24.09
N ILE A 254 -31.10 -7.55 -23.71
CA ILE A 254 -32.42 -6.93 -23.84
C ILE A 254 -32.75 -6.67 -25.31
N VAL A 255 -31.73 -6.31 -26.10
CA VAL A 255 -31.87 -5.98 -27.52
C VAL A 255 -31.98 -7.24 -28.40
N SER A 256 -31.37 -8.36 -28.02
CA SER A 256 -31.35 -9.59 -28.83
C SER A 256 -32.74 -10.19 -29.14
N PRO A 257 -33.68 -10.33 -28.18
CA PRO A 257 -35.04 -10.83 -28.46
C PRO A 257 -35.86 -9.91 -29.39
N ILE A 258 -35.56 -8.60 -29.36
CA ILE A 258 -36.19 -7.59 -30.22
C ILE A 258 -35.68 -7.74 -31.66
N ILE A 259 -34.40 -8.06 -31.82
CA ILE A 259 -33.78 -8.32 -33.13
C ILE A 259 -34.22 -9.68 -33.71
N ASP A 260 -34.31 -10.72 -32.87
CA ASP A 260 -34.64 -12.08 -33.32
C ASP A 260 -36.11 -12.25 -33.75
N GLY A 261 -36.98 -11.24 -33.56
CA GLY A 261 -38.38 -11.26 -34.04
C GLY A 261 -39.26 -12.38 -33.47
N THR A 262 -38.84 -13.04 -32.38
CA THR A 262 -39.45 -14.28 -31.85
C THR A 262 -40.83 -14.12 -31.19
N VAL A 263 -41.46 -12.95 -31.29
CA VAL A 263 -42.72 -12.65 -30.58
C VAL A 263 -43.94 -13.19 -31.36
N ASP A 264 -43.88 -13.34 -32.69
CA ASP A 264 -45.08 -13.65 -33.49
C ASP A 264 -45.03 -14.92 -34.36
N LEU A 265 -43.94 -15.71 -34.36
CA LEU A 265 -43.79 -16.85 -35.29
C LEU A 265 -44.55 -18.14 -34.90
N THR A 266 -45.49 -18.11 -33.96
CA THR A 266 -46.23 -19.34 -33.56
C THR A 266 -47.52 -19.59 -34.32
N GLN A 267 -47.98 -18.63 -35.12
CA GLN A 267 -49.21 -18.80 -35.89
C GLN A 267 -48.82 -19.12 -37.33
N ASP A 268 -49.07 -20.36 -37.74
CA ASP A 268 -48.92 -20.77 -39.13
C ASP A 268 -50.02 -20.05 -39.93
N ASP A 269 -49.63 -19.13 -40.82
CA ASP A 269 -50.56 -18.32 -41.62
C ASP A 269 -51.54 -19.20 -42.41
N PHE A 270 -51.15 -20.43 -42.76
CA PHE A 270 -52.04 -21.40 -43.38
C PHE A 270 -53.11 -21.89 -42.39
N GLN A 271 -52.72 -22.23 -41.15
CA GLN A 271 -53.65 -22.70 -40.12
C GLN A 271 -54.71 -21.64 -39.78
N SER A 272 -54.33 -20.37 -39.69
CA SER A 272 -55.26 -19.27 -39.40
C SER A 272 -56.17 -18.95 -40.58
N SER A 273 -55.60 -18.68 -41.76
CA SER A 273 -56.36 -18.23 -42.93
C SER A 273 -57.33 -19.29 -43.47
N GLN A 274 -56.94 -20.57 -43.51
CA GLN A 274 -57.83 -21.62 -43.98
C GLN A 274 -58.91 -21.98 -42.95
N PHE A 275 -58.63 -21.79 -41.65
CA PHE A 275 -59.64 -22.00 -40.62
C PHE A 275 -60.68 -20.90 -40.60
N GLU A 276 -60.28 -19.65 -40.86
CA GLU A 276 -61.21 -18.53 -41.04
C GLU A 276 -62.14 -18.79 -42.22
N ARG A 277 -61.57 -19.27 -43.33
CA ARG A 277 -62.33 -19.69 -44.50
C ARG A 277 -63.34 -20.79 -44.17
N LEU A 278 -62.95 -21.79 -43.38
CA LEU A 278 -63.83 -22.89 -42.95
C LEU A 278 -64.96 -22.42 -42.00
N HIS A 279 -64.65 -21.48 -41.10
CA HIS A 279 -65.63 -20.85 -40.22
C HIS A 279 -66.67 -20.04 -41.01
N ARG A 280 -66.27 -19.34 -42.08
CA ARG A 280 -67.20 -18.59 -42.95
C ARG A 280 -68.09 -19.50 -43.81
N TYR A 281 -67.54 -20.59 -44.38
CA TYR A 281 -68.31 -21.54 -45.22
C TYR A 281 -69.48 -22.20 -44.48
N THR A 282 -69.33 -22.46 -43.18
CA THR A 282 -70.35 -23.16 -42.38
C THR A 282 -71.48 -22.26 -41.88
N GLN A 283 -71.30 -20.95 -41.96
CA GLN A 283 -72.28 -19.97 -41.50
C GLN A 283 -73.03 -19.34 -42.68
N ASP A 284 -72.33 -18.55 -43.49
CA ASP A 284 -72.94 -17.72 -44.53
C ASP A 284 -73.29 -18.55 -45.77
N TYR A 285 -72.32 -19.31 -46.27
CA TYR A 285 -72.52 -20.08 -47.49
C TYR A 285 -73.44 -21.30 -47.28
N ASN A 286 -73.46 -21.91 -46.10
CA ASN A 286 -74.37 -23.03 -45.78
C ASN A 286 -75.82 -22.55 -45.54
N GLN A 287 -76.05 -21.30 -45.12
CA GLN A 287 -77.41 -20.73 -44.98
C GLN A 287 -78.15 -20.65 -46.33
N SER A 288 -77.42 -20.53 -47.45
CA SER A 288 -78.01 -20.53 -48.80
C SER A 288 -78.53 -21.90 -49.26
N GLY A 289 -78.17 -22.99 -48.57
CA GLY A 289 -78.52 -24.37 -48.94
C GLY A 289 -77.85 -24.90 -50.22
N THR A 290 -76.95 -24.12 -50.85
CA THR A 290 -76.29 -24.47 -52.12
C THR A 290 -75.05 -25.36 -51.94
N ILE A 291 -74.45 -25.37 -50.75
CA ILE A 291 -73.28 -26.19 -50.43
C ILE A 291 -73.75 -27.49 -49.79
N SER A 292 -73.37 -28.63 -50.37
CA SER A 292 -73.67 -29.94 -49.79
C SER A 292 -72.78 -30.24 -48.59
N MET A 293 -73.31 -31.00 -47.62
CA MET A 293 -72.54 -31.47 -46.46
C MET A 293 -71.28 -32.25 -46.87
N LEU A 294 -71.33 -32.97 -48.01
CA LEU A 294 -70.18 -33.67 -48.59
C LEU A 294 -69.05 -32.70 -49.00
N HIS A 295 -69.39 -31.52 -49.52
CA HIS A 295 -68.41 -30.50 -49.87
C HIS A 295 -67.72 -29.92 -48.63
N VAL A 296 -68.49 -29.64 -47.57
CA VAL A 296 -67.95 -29.17 -46.28
C VAL A 296 -67.03 -30.23 -45.66
N GLN A 297 -67.41 -31.52 -45.69
CA GLN A 297 -66.57 -32.62 -45.23
C GLN A 297 -65.24 -32.70 -46.01
N ASN A 298 -65.25 -32.46 -47.32
CA ASN A 298 -64.02 -32.42 -48.12
C ASN A 298 -63.10 -31.25 -47.75
N LEU A 299 -63.65 -30.06 -47.49
CA LEU A 299 -62.87 -28.89 -47.04
C LEU A 299 -62.25 -29.12 -45.66
N VAL A 300 -63.01 -29.73 -44.74
CA VAL A 300 -62.52 -30.15 -43.43
C VAL A 300 -61.39 -31.17 -43.57
N ASN A 301 -61.54 -32.18 -44.45
CA ASN A 301 -60.50 -33.18 -44.72
C ASN A 301 -59.23 -32.57 -45.33
N GLU A 302 -59.38 -31.60 -46.24
CA GLU A 302 -58.27 -30.84 -46.84
C GLU A 302 -57.51 -30.03 -45.79
N TYR A 303 -58.24 -29.31 -44.94
CA TYR A 303 -57.66 -28.57 -43.81
C TYR A 303 -56.87 -29.49 -42.86
N VAL A 304 -57.43 -30.64 -42.49
CA VAL A 304 -56.76 -31.61 -41.61
C VAL A 304 -55.55 -32.29 -42.28
N ARG A 305 -55.57 -32.48 -43.60
CA ARG A 305 -54.45 -33.05 -44.36
C ARG A 305 -53.27 -32.07 -44.48
N ASP A 306 -53.60 -30.82 -44.80
CA ASP A 306 -52.61 -29.82 -45.21
C ASP A 306 -52.12 -28.98 -44.03
N SER A 307 -52.87 -28.95 -42.91
CA SER A 307 -52.37 -28.38 -41.66
C SER A 307 -51.15 -29.16 -41.14
N ASN A 308 -50.18 -28.40 -40.62
CA ASN A 308 -49.00 -28.93 -39.99
C ASN A 308 -49.25 -29.11 -38.48
N GLY A 309 -48.93 -30.27 -37.90
CA GLY A 309 -49.16 -30.57 -36.48
C GLY A 309 -50.34 -31.50 -36.20
N LEU A 310 -50.39 -32.06 -34.99
CA LEU A 310 -51.44 -32.98 -34.55
C LEU A 310 -52.60 -32.18 -33.95
N ILE A 311 -53.81 -32.38 -34.45
CA ILE A 311 -55.03 -31.75 -33.91
C ILE A 311 -55.48 -32.53 -32.67
N VAL A 312 -55.65 -31.83 -31.56
CA VAL A 312 -56.06 -32.37 -30.25
C VAL A 312 -57.56 -32.18 -30.02
N GLN A 313 -58.10 -31.03 -30.43
CA GLN A 313 -59.52 -30.70 -30.32
C GLN A 313 -59.90 -29.80 -31.48
N MET A 314 -61.07 -30.00 -32.07
CA MET A 314 -61.61 -29.15 -33.13
C MET A 314 -63.12 -29.02 -32.95
N GLN A 315 -63.62 -27.80 -32.99
CA GLN A 315 -65.04 -27.51 -32.99
C GLN A 315 -65.33 -26.47 -34.06
N ILE A 316 -66.29 -26.77 -34.93
CA ILE A 316 -66.75 -25.86 -35.97
C ILE A 316 -68.21 -25.54 -35.69
N ASN A 317 -68.56 -24.26 -35.67
CA ASN A 317 -69.94 -23.83 -35.50
C ASN A 317 -70.84 -24.39 -36.63
N ASN A 318 -72.08 -24.75 -36.30
CA ASN A 318 -73.08 -25.28 -37.24
C ASN A 318 -72.77 -26.67 -37.85
N ILE A 319 -71.83 -27.42 -37.28
CA ILE A 319 -71.56 -28.83 -37.58
C ILE A 319 -71.70 -29.65 -36.29
N SER A 320 -72.49 -30.73 -36.32
CA SER A 320 -72.65 -31.62 -35.17
C SER A 320 -71.41 -32.52 -35.00
N ASN A 321 -71.06 -32.88 -33.76
CA ASN A 321 -69.90 -33.74 -33.49
C ASN A 321 -70.04 -35.16 -34.11
N ASP A 322 -71.27 -35.62 -34.36
CA ASP A 322 -71.55 -36.94 -34.96
C ASP A 322 -71.28 -36.98 -36.48
N ASP A 323 -71.22 -35.82 -37.16
CA ASP A 323 -70.93 -35.71 -38.60
C ASP A 323 -69.43 -35.46 -38.90
N SER A 324 -68.57 -35.56 -37.88
CA SER A 324 -67.17 -35.14 -37.91
C SER A 324 -66.16 -36.27 -38.16
N LEU A 325 -64.97 -35.89 -38.65
CA LEU A 325 -63.84 -36.74 -39.06
C LEU A 325 -63.66 -38.03 -38.23
N SER A 326 -64.05 -39.17 -38.78
CA SER A 326 -63.76 -40.46 -38.16
C SER A 326 -62.29 -40.86 -38.26
N LYS A 327 -61.53 -40.29 -39.21
CA LYS A 327 -60.10 -40.55 -39.41
C LYS A 327 -59.30 -39.36 -39.95
N ASN A 328 -58.03 -39.23 -39.57
CA ASN A 328 -57.10 -38.27 -40.18
C ASN A 328 -56.39 -38.87 -41.41
N PRO A 329 -56.44 -38.22 -42.58
CA PRO A 329 -55.92 -38.76 -43.83
C PRO A 329 -54.39 -38.81 -43.94
N LYS A 330 -53.64 -38.08 -43.09
CA LYS A 330 -52.16 -38.01 -43.13
C LYS A 330 -51.47 -39.05 -42.23
N THR A 331 -52.16 -39.47 -41.18
CA THR A 331 -51.60 -40.28 -40.08
C THR A 331 -52.44 -41.52 -39.76
N GLY A 332 -53.66 -41.63 -40.32
CA GLY A 332 -54.52 -42.82 -40.22
C GLY A 332 -55.28 -43.01 -38.91
N TRP A 333 -55.26 -42.05 -37.97
CA TRP A 333 -55.89 -42.18 -36.63
C TRP A 333 -57.41 -42.01 -36.64
N SER A 334 -58.14 -42.51 -35.62
CA SER A 334 -59.59 -42.29 -35.41
C SER A 334 -59.95 -41.48 -34.16
N ALA A 335 -61.10 -40.80 -34.20
CA ALA A 335 -61.59 -39.80 -33.22
C ALA A 335 -61.46 -40.20 -31.73
N SER A 336 -61.60 -41.48 -31.38
CA SER A 336 -61.57 -41.97 -30.01
C SER A 336 -60.18 -42.01 -29.35
N ALA A 337 -59.08 -41.83 -30.09
CA ALA A 337 -57.72 -41.96 -29.55
C ALA A 337 -57.04 -40.63 -29.20
N TYR A 338 -57.52 -39.50 -29.72
CA TYR A 338 -56.86 -38.19 -29.57
C TYR A 338 -57.79 -36.99 -29.34
N LEU A 339 -59.11 -37.14 -29.49
CA LEU A 339 -60.06 -36.16 -28.93
C LEU A 339 -60.07 -36.33 -27.41
N VAL A 340 -59.28 -35.52 -26.73
CA VAL A 340 -59.31 -35.45 -25.26
C VAL A 340 -60.41 -34.48 -24.88
N ASP A 341 -61.41 -34.92 -24.10
CA ASP A 341 -62.53 -34.06 -23.65
C ASP A 341 -62.05 -32.77 -22.95
N ASN A 342 -60.85 -32.82 -22.35
CA ASN A 342 -60.16 -31.65 -21.83
C ASN A 342 -58.64 -31.67 -22.14
N PRO A 343 -58.17 -30.94 -23.17
CA PRO A 343 -56.75 -30.86 -23.53
C PRO A 343 -55.87 -30.32 -22.38
N THR A 344 -56.43 -29.48 -21.52
CA THR A 344 -55.73 -28.90 -20.36
C THR A 344 -55.50 -29.90 -19.23
N ALA A 345 -56.01 -31.14 -19.32
CA ALA A 345 -55.65 -32.24 -18.41
C ALA A 345 -54.34 -32.91 -18.83
N LYS A 346 -54.14 -33.17 -20.13
CA LYS A 346 -52.98 -33.91 -20.66
C LYS A 346 -51.78 -33.03 -21.01
N TYR A 347 -52.03 -31.86 -21.61
CA TYR A 347 -50.97 -30.98 -22.13
C TYR A 347 -50.74 -29.78 -21.21
N ARG A 348 -49.52 -29.24 -21.18
CA ARG A 348 -49.26 -27.94 -20.54
C ARG A 348 -49.86 -26.83 -21.39
N THR A 349 -50.29 -25.72 -20.79
CA THR A 349 -50.78 -24.53 -21.51
C THR A 349 -49.86 -24.08 -22.65
N PRO A 350 -48.52 -24.08 -22.52
CA PRO A 350 -47.64 -23.80 -23.65
C PRO A 350 -47.53 -24.93 -24.68
N GLU A 351 -47.83 -26.18 -24.38
CA GLU A 351 -47.67 -27.30 -25.33
C GLU A 351 -48.81 -27.39 -26.34
N ILE A 352 -49.83 -26.54 -26.21
CA ILE A 352 -50.94 -26.40 -27.15
C ILE A 352 -51.00 -24.99 -27.71
N THR A 353 -51.41 -24.88 -28.97
CA THR A 353 -51.81 -23.61 -29.57
C THR A 353 -53.23 -23.75 -30.10
N THR A 354 -54.05 -22.74 -29.85
CA THR A 354 -55.44 -22.73 -30.34
C THR A 354 -55.58 -21.60 -31.34
N VAL A 355 -56.18 -21.90 -32.48
CA VAL A 355 -56.62 -20.94 -33.48
C VAL A 355 -58.12 -20.82 -33.32
N ASP A 356 -58.58 -19.67 -32.86
CA ASP A 356 -59.98 -19.34 -32.65
C ASP A 356 -60.46 -18.33 -33.70
N ASN A 357 -61.70 -18.52 -34.17
CA ASN A 357 -62.44 -17.56 -34.98
C ASN A 357 -63.79 -17.29 -34.32
N LEU A 358 -64.07 -16.01 -34.13
CA LEU A 358 -65.26 -15.48 -33.47
C LEU A 358 -66.00 -14.58 -34.47
N GLY A 359 -67.31 -14.74 -34.57
CA GLY A 359 -68.12 -13.91 -35.46
C GLY A 359 -69.27 -14.69 -36.10
N CYS A 360 -70.48 -14.14 -36.07
CA CYS A 360 -71.58 -14.64 -36.90
C CYS A 360 -71.66 -13.87 -38.22
N TYR A 361 -71.56 -14.56 -39.36
CA TYR A 361 -71.62 -13.97 -40.70
C TYR A 361 -72.91 -14.36 -41.43
N VAL A 362 -73.54 -13.38 -42.08
CA VAL A 362 -74.72 -13.57 -42.96
C VAL A 362 -74.64 -12.57 -44.11
N ASN A 363 -74.76 -13.05 -45.35
CA ASN A 363 -74.61 -12.29 -46.59
C ASN A 363 -73.32 -11.46 -46.67
N ASP A 364 -72.19 -12.07 -46.31
CA ASP A 364 -70.86 -11.46 -46.25
C ASP A 364 -70.71 -10.30 -45.23
N GLU A 365 -71.75 -10.00 -44.44
CA GLU A 365 -71.71 -9.04 -43.35
C GLU A 365 -71.62 -9.76 -42.00
N CYS A 366 -70.77 -9.25 -41.11
CA CYS A 366 -70.69 -9.79 -39.77
C CYS A 366 -71.73 -9.14 -38.85
N ILE A 367 -72.58 -9.98 -38.25
CA ILE A 367 -73.67 -9.56 -37.35
C ILE A 367 -73.22 -9.56 -35.88
N ASP A 368 -72.25 -10.40 -35.50
CA ASP A 368 -71.78 -10.58 -34.11
C ASP A 368 -70.24 -10.69 -34.03
N CYS A 369 -69.51 -9.69 -34.54
CA CYS A 369 -68.04 -9.65 -34.56
C CYS A 369 -67.44 -8.80 -33.43
N ASP A 370 -68.14 -8.58 -32.31
CA ASP A 370 -67.67 -7.67 -31.28
C ASP A 370 -66.47 -8.27 -30.53
N ALA A 371 -65.25 -8.04 -31.05
CA ALA A 371 -64.00 -8.61 -30.57
C ALA A 371 -63.66 -8.24 -29.11
N ALA A 372 -64.39 -7.27 -28.54
CA ALA A 372 -64.18 -6.77 -27.18
C ALA A 372 -64.70 -7.73 -26.08
N SER A 373 -65.71 -8.56 -26.35
CA SER A 373 -66.31 -9.45 -25.34
C SER A 373 -65.60 -10.80 -25.19
N GLY A 374 -64.83 -11.22 -26.21
CA GLY A 374 -64.10 -12.49 -26.22
C GLY A 374 -65.00 -13.74 -26.25
N THR A 375 -66.30 -13.57 -26.52
CA THR A 375 -67.31 -14.64 -26.62
C THR A 375 -68.34 -14.28 -27.69
N SER A 376 -68.52 -15.14 -28.70
CA SER A 376 -69.58 -15.04 -29.72
C SER A 376 -70.41 -16.31 -29.73
N VAL A 377 -71.68 -16.21 -30.14
CA VAL A 377 -72.55 -17.37 -30.37
C VAL A 377 -71.97 -18.27 -31.46
N CYS A 378 -71.32 -17.67 -32.45
CA CYS A 378 -70.64 -18.35 -33.53
C CYS A 378 -69.13 -18.45 -33.23
N HIS A 379 -68.75 -19.53 -32.55
CA HIS A 379 -67.37 -19.79 -32.17
C HIS A 379 -66.88 -21.10 -32.81
N SER A 380 -65.82 -21.01 -33.61
CA SER A 380 -65.07 -22.19 -34.06
C SER A 380 -63.64 -22.09 -33.54
N PHE A 381 -63.10 -23.21 -33.07
CA PHE A 381 -61.71 -23.28 -32.65
C PHE A 381 -61.07 -24.61 -33.01
N VAL A 382 -59.76 -24.59 -33.21
CA VAL A 382 -58.93 -25.78 -33.41
C VAL A 382 -57.67 -25.67 -32.56
N THR A 383 -57.37 -26.74 -31.84
CA THR A 383 -56.23 -26.84 -30.92
C THR A 383 -55.23 -27.85 -31.47
N TYR A 384 -53.98 -27.40 -31.59
CA TYR A 384 -52.85 -28.18 -32.07
C TYR A 384 -51.88 -28.54 -30.95
N ASP A 385 -51.31 -29.74 -31.03
CA ASP A 385 -50.18 -30.19 -30.21
C ASP A 385 -48.87 -29.63 -30.78
N ILE A 386 -48.21 -28.78 -29.99
CA ILE A 386 -46.89 -28.20 -30.27
C ILE A 386 -45.84 -28.65 -29.23
N SER A 387 -46.10 -29.74 -28.50
CA SER A 387 -45.22 -30.25 -27.44
C SER A 387 -43.81 -30.62 -27.92
N SER A 388 -43.69 -31.12 -29.15
CA SER A 388 -42.39 -31.42 -29.79
C SER A 388 -41.59 -30.15 -30.08
N TYR A 389 -42.25 -29.09 -30.56
CA TYR A 389 -41.65 -27.79 -30.80
C TYR A 389 -41.20 -27.14 -29.48
N THR A 390 -42.03 -27.18 -28.43
CA THR A 390 -41.66 -26.61 -27.12
C THR A 390 -40.52 -27.35 -26.45
N ARG A 391 -40.48 -28.69 -26.56
CA ARG A 391 -39.37 -29.50 -26.04
C ARG A 391 -38.06 -29.23 -26.79
N ASN A 392 -38.10 -29.12 -28.11
CA ASN A 392 -36.93 -28.78 -28.92
C ASN A 392 -36.45 -27.35 -28.66
N ALA A 393 -37.38 -26.41 -28.50
CA ALA A 393 -37.05 -25.03 -28.11
C ALA A 393 -36.39 -24.98 -26.72
N ALA A 394 -36.90 -25.73 -25.74
CA ALA A 394 -36.28 -25.83 -24.41
C ALA A 394 -34.85 -26.41 -24.48
N ASN A 395 -34.64 -27.48 -25.25
CA ASN A 395 -33.29 -28.05 -25.46
C ASN A 395 -32.32 -27.07 -26.14
N MET A 396 -32.78 -26.34 -27.16
CA MET A 396 -31.99 -25.29 -27.81
C MET A 396 -31.69 -24.14 -26.86
N ASN A 397 -32.62 -23.78 -25.98
CA ASN A 397 -32.38 -22.73 -24.99
C ASN A 397 -31.37 -23.16 -23.91
N ILE A 398 -31.37 -24.43 -23.49
CA ILE A 398 -30.34 -24.99 -22.60
C ILE A 398 -28.96 -24.85 -23.27
N ALA A 399 -28.85 -25.26 -24.54
CA ALA A 399 -27.60 -25.15 -25.30
C ALA A 399 -27.12 -23.69 -25.47
N LYS A 400 -28.03 -22.78 -25.85
CA LYS A 400 -27.74 -21.33 -25.93
C LYS A 400 -27.22 -20.78 -24.61
N THR A 401 -27.85 -21.15 -23.49
CA THR A 401 -27.46 -20.69 -22.15
C THR A 401 -26.05 -21.17 -21.78
N PHE A 402 -25.68 -22.40 -22.15
CA PHE A 402 -24.34 -22.95 -21.90
C PHE A 402 -23.25 -22.23 -22.69
N VAL A 403 -23.48 -21.96 -23.98
CA VAL A 403 -22.54 -21.20 -24.83
C VAL A 403 -22.32 -19.80 -24.27
N VAL A 404 -23.41 -19.12 -23.89
CA VAL A 404 -23.35 -17.79 -23.27
C VAL A 404 -22.53 -17.83 -21.98
N MET A 405 -22.72 -18.84 -21.12
CA MET A 405 -21.92 -18.99 -19.89
C MET A 405 -20.42 -19.16 -20.18
N ILE A 406 -20.04 -19.97 -21.16
CA ILE A 406 -18.63 -20.21 -21.51
C ILE A 406 -17.99 -18.94 -22.06
N CYS A 407 -18.61 -18.29 -23.05
CA CYS A 407 -18.09 -17.07 -23.66
C CYS A 407 -17.82 -16.01 -22.59
N PHE A 408 -18.76 -15.79 -21.67
CA PHE A 408 -18.58 -14.83 -20.59
C PHE A 408 -17.51 -15.24 -19.58
N ALA A 409 -17.43 -16.52 -19.21
CA ALA A 409 -16.40 -16.98 -18.29
C ALA A 409 -14.99 -16.72 -18.86
N VAL A 410 -14.81 -16.95 -20.17
CA VAL A 410 -13.55 -16.67 -20.89
C VAL A 410 -13.28 -15.18 -20.98
N SER A 411 -14.26 -14.35 -21.42
CA SER A 411 -14.07 -12.89 -21.51
C SER A 411 -13.71 -12.26 -20.17
N ILE A 412 -14.37 -12.67 -19.07
CA ILE A 412 -14.04 -12.17 -17.73
C ILE A 412 -12.66 -12.67 -17.31
N PHE A 413 -12.27 -13.90 -17.64
CA PHE A 413 -10.93 -14.40 -17.33
C PHE A 413 -9.84 -13.58 -18.02
N VAL A 414 -9.95 -13.38 -19.34
CA VAL A 414 -8.98 -12.63 -20.14
C VAL A 414 -8.86 -11.19 -19.65
N LEU A 415 -9.98 -10.45 -19.56
CA LEU A 415 -9.96 -9.05 -19.13
C LEU A 415 -9.45 -8.85 -17.70
N THR A 416 -9.72 -9.82 -16.80
CA THR A 416 -9.19 -9.74 -15.43
C THR A 416 -7.69 -10.00 -15.40
N LYS A 417 -7.22 -11.00 -16.16
CA LYS A 417 -5.79 -11.32 -16.29
C LYS A 417 -5.01 -10.12 -16.84
N ASP A 418 -5.53 -9.50 -17.87
CA ASP A 418 -4.96 -8.32 -18.53
C ASP A 418 -4.88 -7.12 -17.57
N ALA A 419 -5.94 -6.86 -16.81
CA ALA A 419 -5.94 -5.80 -15.79
C ALA A 419 -4.96 -6.09 -14.64
N GLU A 420 -4.84 -7.37 -14.25
CA GLU A 420 -3.90 -7.81 -13.22
C GLU A 420 -2.44 -7.63 -13.67
N SER A 421 -2.09 -8.03 -14.89
CA SER A 421 -0.73 -7.94 -15.40
C SER A 421 -0.30 -6.52 -15.75
N MET A 422 -1.16 -5.73 -16.42
CA MET A 422 -0.77 -4.40 -16.92
C MET A 422 -0.84 -3.29 -15.88
N VAL A 423 -1.70 -3.39 -14.87
CA VAL A 423 -1.96 -2.26 -13.94
C VAL A 423 -1.75 -2.65 -12.49
N ILE A 424 -2.36 -3.76 -12.04
CA ILE A 424 -2.37 -4.10 -10.61
C ILE A 424 -0.98 -4.58 -10.16
N GLY A 425 -0.33 -5.45 -10.93
CA GLY A 425 1.00 -5.97 -10.63
C GLY A 425 2.05 -4.87 -10.43
N PRO A 426 2.25 -3.97 -11.40
CA PRO A 426 3.18 -2.85 -11.26
C PRO A 426 2.87 -1.94 -10.05
N ILE A 427 1.59 -1.60 -9.81
CA ILE A 427 1.19 -0.77 -8.66
C ILE A 427 1.51 -1.45 -7.33
N GLU A 428 1.30 -2.75 -7.22
CA GLU A 428 1.66 -3.51 -6.01
C GLU A 428 3.17 -3.52 -5.77
N ARG A 429 3.99 -3.65 -6.83
CA ARG A 429 5.46 -3.57 -6.71
C ARG A 429 5.91 -2.18 -6.25
N MET A 430 5.39 -1.12 -6.87
CA MET A 430 5.70 0.26 -6.47
C MET A 430 5.33 0.54 -5.01
N MET A 431 4.15 0.09 -4.57
CA MET A 431 3.73 0.24 -3.17
C MET A 431 4.62 -0.55 -2.21
N ARG A 432 5.08 -1.75 -2.58
CA ARG A 432 6.04 -2.51 -1.77
C ARG A 432 7.38 -1.78 -1.65
N LEU A 433 7.90 -1.19 -2.73
CA LEU A 433 9.12 -0.39 -2.68
C LEU A 433 8.97 0.80 -1.74
N VAL A 434 7.86 1.55 -1.83
CA VAL A 434 7.57 2.66 -0.91
C VAL A 434 7.50 2.19 0.54
N THR A 435 6.81 1.08 0.80
CA THR A 435 6.65 0.53 2.16
C THR A 435 7.99 0.02 2.71
N GLN A 436 8.81 -0.63 1.89
CA GLN A 436 10.15 -1.08 2.29
C GLN A 436 11.08 0.10 2.56
N LEU A 437 11.03 1.15 1.74
CA LEU A 437 11.80 2.37 1.97
C LEU A 437 11.36 3.07 3.27
N ALA A 438 10.07 3.00 3.60
CA ALA A 438 9.53 3.49 4.87
C ALA A 438 10.02 2.66 6.07
N GLU A 439 10.08 1.33 5.96
CA GLU A 439 10.53 0.46 7.07
C GLU A 439 12.04 0.49 7.29
N ASN A 440 12.82 0.50 6.21
CA ASN A 440 14.28 0.53 6.28
C ASN A 440 14.88 1.32 5.10
N PRO A 441 15.02 2.65 5.25
CA PRO A 441 15.60 3.51 4.22
C PRO A 441 17.08 3.21 3.92
N LEU A 442 17.76 2.44 4.78
CA LEU A 442 19.17 2.03 4.58
C LEU A 442 19.31 0.65 3.91
N GLY A 443 18.22 -0.09 3.72
CA GLY A 443 18.24 -1.39 3.06
C GLY A 443 18.70 -1.23 1.61
N SER A 444 19.69 -1.99 1.18
CA SER A 444 20.16 -1.95 -0.21
C SER A 444 19.01 -2.35 -1.14
N THR A 445 18.53 -1.38 -1.92
CA THR A 445 17.58 -1.63 -3.02
C THR A 445 18.20 -2.50 -4.13
N GLU A 446 19.51 -2.74 -4.06
CA GLU A 446 20.32 -3.49 -5.02
C GLU A 446 20.11 -5.01 -4.91
N ALA A 447 20.02 -5.57 -3.69
CA ALA A 447 20.02 -7.03 -3.48
C ALA A 447 18.76 -7.76 -3.99
N LYS A 448 17.75 -7.03 -4.46
CA LYS A 448 16.51 -7.61 -5.02
C LYS A 448 16.25 -7.23 -6.46
N ARG A 449 17.11 -6.40 -7.07
CA ARG A 449 17.01 -6.06 -8.50
C ARG A 449 17.28 -7.28 -9.37
N GLU A 450 18.23 -8.12 -8.94
CA GLU A 450 18.60 -9.37 -9.64
C GLU A 450 17.55 -10.48 -9.55
N GLU A 451 16.71 -10.50 -8.51
CA GLU A 451 15.70 -11.56 -8.32
C GLU A 451 14.45 -11.34 -9.21
N TYR A 452 14.26 -10.13 -9.75
CA TYR A 452 13.11 -9.77 -10.58
C TYR A 452 13.42 -9.61 -12.08
N GLU A 453 14.70 -9.59 -12.48
CA GLU A 453 15.11 -9.48 -13.90
C GLU A 453 15.10 -10.83 -14.66
N THR A 454 14.76 -11.94 -14.00
CA THR A 454 14.72 -13.27 -14.65
C THR A 454 13.44 -13.54 -15.46
N ASP A 455 12.42 -12.69 -15.37
CA ASP A 455 11.17 -12.86 -16.13
C ASP A 455 11.12 -11.97 -17.38
N ALA A 456 11.59 -12.55 -18.50
CA ALA A 456 11.32 -12.27 -19.91
C ALA A 456 11.42 -10.82 -20.47
N PRO A 457 12.12 -10.60 -21.60
CA PRO A 457 12.12 -9.34 -22.33
C PRO A 457 10.79 -9.17 -23.09
N GLY A 458 9.78 -8.62 -22.44
CA GLY A 458 8.52 -8.20 -23.05
C GLY A 458 8.41 -6.67 -23.08
N ASP A 459 8.30 -6.12 -24.28
CA ASP A 459 8.35 -4.70 -24.68
C ASP A 459 7.14 -3.84 -24.21
N THR A 460 6.53 -4.14 -23.07
CA THR A 460 5.37 -3.40 -22.57
C THR A 460 5.53 -3.15 -21.08
N ASP A 461 6.10 -1.97 -20.75
CA ASP A 461 5.72 -1.14 -19.58
C ASP A 461 6.73 0.00 -19.34
N TYR A 462 7.02 0.81 -20.37
CA TYR A 462 7.99 1.90 -20.22
C TYR A 462 7.59 2.92 -19.15
N GLU A 463 6.30 3.29 -19.03
CA GLU A 463 5.87 4.33 -18.07
C GLU A 463 5.88 3.83 -16.62
N THR A 464 5.29 2.66 -16.34
CA THR A 464 5.25 2.08 -14.99
C THR A 464 6.62 1.62 -14.53
N LYS A 465 7.44 1.05 -15.41
CA LYS A 465 8.84 0.73 -15.11
C LYS A 465 9.67 1.99 -14.90
N MET A 466 9.46 3.05 -15.69
CA MET A 466 10.13 4.35 -15.48
C MET A 466 9.74 4.96 -14.13
N LEU A 467 8.47 4.90 -13.72
CA LEU A 467 8.03 5.35 -12.40
C LEU A 467 8.66 4.53 -11.27
N GLU A 468 8.75 3.21 -11.43
CA GLU A 468 9.42 2.31 -10.48
C GLU A 468 10.91 2.66 -10.33
N ASP A 469 11.62 2.82 -11.45
CA ASP A 469 13.03 3.23 -11.48
C ASP A 469 13.21 4.64 -10.89
N THR A 470 12.30 5.57 -11.16
CA THR A 470 12.34 6.93 -10.61
C THR A 470 12.16 6.90 -9.10
N LEU A 471 11.22 6.09 -8.60
CA LEU A 471 10.96 5.97 -7.17
C LEU A 471 12.13 5.30 -6.43
N SER A 472 12.78 4.31 -7.06
CA SER A 472 14.02 3.70 -6.59
C SER A 472 15.17 4.72 -6.52
N LYS A 473 15.35 5.54 -7.56
CA LYS A 473 16.34 6.63 -7.59
C LYS A 473 16.06 7.68 -6.51
N ILE A 474 14.80 8.08 -6.32
CA ILE A 474 14.41 8.99 -5.24
C ILE A 474 14.73 8.38 -3.87
N GLY A 475 14.44 7.10 -3.67
CA GLY A 475 14.81 6.39 -2.44
C GLY A 475 16.31 6.44 -2.15
N ARG A 476 17.15 6.21 -3.17
CA ARG A 476 18.61 6.32 -3.05
C ARG A 476 19.05 7.76 -2.74
N LEU A 477 18.49 8.75 -3.42
CA LEU A 477 18.80 10.16 -3.16
C LEU A 477 18.40 10.58 -1.74
N LEU A 478 17.26 10.10 -1.24
CA LEU A 478 16.84 10.30 0.14
C LEU A 478 17.83 9.65 1.11
N GLN A 479 18.23 8.40 0.88
CA GLN A 479 19.20 7.70 1.72
C GLN A 479 20.54 8.45 1.81
N VAL A 480 21.04 8.95 0.68
CA VAL A 480 22.30 9.72 0.61
C VAL A 480 22.14 11.10 1.27
N GLY A 481 21.03 11.80 1.01
CA GLY A 481 20.80 13.16 1.51
C GLY A 481 20.52 13.24 3.01
N PHE A 482 19.90 12.22 3.60
CA PHE A 482 19.52 12.19 5.02
C PHE A 482 20.51 11.46 5.92
N GLY A 483 21.43 10.67 5.34
CA GLY A 483 22.44 9.92 6.07
C GLY A 483 21.86 8.93 7.09
N ALA A 484 22.72 8.42 7.98
CA ALA A 484 22.32 7.43 8.98
C ALA A 484 21.34 8.01 10.04
N ALA A 485 21.54 9.27 10.44
CA ALA A 485 20.69 9.95 11.42
C ALA A 485 19.28 10.22 10.88
N GLY A 486 19.16 10.56 9.59
CA GLY A 486 17.87 10.84 8.97
C GLY A 486 17.08 9.59 8.58
N THR A 487 17.71 8.42 8.55
CA THR A 487 17.01 7.15 8.29
C THR A 487 15.98 6.83 9.39
N GLU A 488 16.37 6.93 10.67
CA GLU A 488 15.44 6.67 11.80
C GLU A 488 14.29 7.69 11.81
N ILE A 489 14.58 8.93 11.39
CA ILE A 489 13.59 10.03 11.29
C ILE A 489 12.61 9.76 10.14
N ILE A 490 13.10 9.44 8.95
CA ILE A 490 12.25 9.14 7.78
C ILE A 490 11.38 7.93 8.05
N ALA A 491 11.95 6.87 8.62
CA ALA A 491 11.21 5.64 8.87
C ALA A 491 10.01 5.86 9.80
N LYS A 492 10.21 6.67 10.85
CA LYS A 492 9.13 7.08 11.76
C LYS A 492 8.05 7.90 11.07
N ASN A 493 8.42 8.72 10.09
CA ASN A 493 7.50 9.65 9.42
C ASN A 493 6.75 8.99 8.24
N MET A 494 7.33 7.99 7.58
CA MET A 494 6.70 7.28 6.45
C MET A 494 5.79 6.11 6.87
N GLY A 495 5.84 5.67 8.14
CA GLY A 495 4.99 4.59 8.66
C GLY A 495 3.51 4.95 8.87
N GLY A 496 3.15 6.24 8.74
CA GLY A 496 1.76 6.71 8.84
C GLY A 496 1.06 6.75 7.48
N ALA A 497 -0.20 6.33 7.42
CA ALA A 497 -1.04 6.40 6.20
C ALA A 497 -1.50 7.84 5.83
N GLY A 498 -0.74 8.87 6.21
CA GLY A 498 -1.07 10.29 6.10
C GLY A 498 0.17 11.17 5.99
N GLU A 499 -0.06 12.50 5.86
CA GLU A 499 0.96 13.56 5.71
C GLU A 499 2.23 13.32 6.54
N LEU A 500 3.38 13.52 5.90
CA LEU A 500 4.71 13.41 6.51
C LEU A 500 4.87 14.47 7.63
N ASP A 501 4.70 14.06 8.89
CA ASP A 501 4.97 14.95 10.03
C ASP A 501 6.48 15.01 10.30
N VAL A 502 7.14 16.03 9.76
CA VAL A 502 8.60 16.15 9.83
C VAL A 502 9.10 16.84 11.10
N MET A 503 8.21 17.37 11.96
CA MET A 503 8.57 18.19 13.12
C MET A 503 8.52 17.39 14.44
N ILE A 504 9.09 16.18 14.42
CA ILE A 504 9.18 15.33 15.62
C ILE A 504 10.32 15.83 16.54
N PRO A 505 10.12 15.86 17.87
CA PRO A 505 11.18 16.18 18.82
C PRO A 505 12.40 15.26 18.67
N GLY A 506 13.59 15.87 18.67
CA GLY A 506 14.86 15.15 18.62
C GLY A 506 15.13 14.30 19.87
N LYS A 507 16.00 13.30 19.71
CA LYS A 507 16.37 12.33 20.73
C LYS A 507 17.77 12.64 21.27
N LYS A 508 17.95 12.59 22.58
CA LYS A 508 19.28 12.67 23.18
C LYS A 508 20.02 11.35 22.95
N ILE A 509 21.22 11.41 22.38
CA ILE A 509 22.11 10.27 22.16
C ILE A 509 23.51 10.56 22.70
N THR A 510 24.32 9.52 22.87
CA THR A 510 25.77 9.64 23.07
C THR A 510 26.49 9.04 21.87
N SER A 511 27.48 9.78 21.34
CA SER A 511 28.20 9.42 20.12
C SER A 511 29.62 9.99 20.16
N VAL A 512 30.54 9.35 19.42
CA VAL A 512 31.80 9.98 19.02
C VAL A 512 31.51 10.84 17.79
N PHE A 513 32.01 12.07 17.81
CA PHE A 513 32.01 12.99 16.69
C PHE A 513 33.44 13.17 16.18
N GLY A 514 33.62 12.95 14.88
CA GLY A 514 34.82 13.27 14.15
C GLY A 514 34.56 14.43 13.20
N PHE A 515 35.44 15.42 13.19
CA PHE A 515 35.49 16.44 12.14
C PHE A 515 36.78 16.25 11.36
N GLY A 516 36.67 16.19 10.03
CA GLY A 516 37.82 16.27 9.13
C GLY A 516 37.71 17.54 8.28
N ILE A 517 38.73 18.39 8.21
CA ILE A 517 38.73 19.54 7.29
C ILE A 517 39.91 19.44 6.34
N ILE A 518 39.65 19.70 5.06
CA ILE A 518 40.67 19.78 4.02
C ILE A 518 41.50 21.06 4.24
N GLU A 519 42.82 20.88 4.36
CA GLU A 519 43.77 21.98 4.49
C GLU A 519 43.85 22.78 3.19
N HIS A 520 44.11 24.09 3.30
CA HIS A 520 44.21 25.02 2.15
C HIS A 520 43.00 25.05 1.19
N PHE A 521 41.84 24.53 1.61
CA PHE A 521 40.67 24.35 0.73
C PHE A 521 40.22 25.61 -0.01
N THR A 522 40.24 26.79 0.64
CA THR A 522 39.80 28.04 0.01
C THR A 522 40.67 28.41 -1.18
N GLU A 523 41.99 28.24 -1.06
CA GLU A 523 42.96 28.49 -2.12
C GLU A 523 42.81 27.45 -3.22
N THR A 524 42.73 26.16 -2.87
CA THR A 524 42.48 25.06 -3.83
C THR A 524 41.18 25.28 -4.63
N CYS A 525 40.11 25.73 -3.97
CA CYS A 525 38.82 26.03 -4.60
C CYS A 525 38.93 27.16 -5.63
N SER A 526 39.74 28.18 -5.36
CA SER A 526 39.95 29.29 -6.30
C SER A 526 40.75 28.89 -7.54
N ILE A 527 41.53 27.80 -7.46
CA ILE A 527 42.40 27.32 -8.55
C ILE A 527 41.69 26.28 -9.42
N LEU A 528 40.94 25.36 -8.78
CA LEU A 528 40.26 24.25 -9.47
C LEU A 528 38.93 24.66 -10.12
N GLU A 529 38.28 25.71 -9.62
CA GLU A 529 37.00 26.23 -10.15
C GLU A 529 35.96 25.12 -10.38
N GLU A 530 35.68 24.74 -11.64
CA GLU A 530 34.70 23.70 -12.00
C GLU A 530 35.08 22.29 -11.50
N ASP A 531 36.39 22.00 -11.38
CA ASP A 531 36.91 20.70 -10.96
C ASP A 531 36.85 20.49 -9.43
N ILE A 532 36.40 21.48 -8.65
CA ILE A 532 36.33 21.35 -7.19
C ILE A 532 35.36 20.26 -6.74
N ILE A 533 34.31 20.00 -7.52
CA ILE A 533 33.29 19.00 -7.17
C ILE A 533 33.87 17.58 -7.26
N THR A 534 34.66 17.29 -8.31
CA THR A 534 35.33 16.00 -8.45
C THR A 534 36.38 15.81 -7.36
N TYR A 535 37.08 16.88 -6.99
CA TYR A 535 38.04 16.89 -5.88
C TYR A 535 37.39 16.52 -4.54
N ILE A 536 36.29 17.21 -4.17
CA ILE A 536 35.57 16.93 -2.92
C ILE A 536 34.99 15.51 -2.94
N ASN A 537 34.41 15.06 -4.05
CA ASN A 537 33.82 13.73 -4.14
C ASN A 537 34.86 12.61 -4.00
N THR A 538 36.06 12.80 -4.56
CA THR A 538 37.16 11.83 -4.44
C THR A 538 37.62 11.69 -2.98
N ILE A 539 37.73 12.82 -2.26
CA ILE A 539 38.06 12.82 -0.83
C ILE A 539 36.90 12.22 -0.01
N ALA A 540 35.66 12.58 -0.33
CA ALA A 540 34.47 12.09 0.34
C ALA A 540 34.33 10.56 0.22
N GLU A 541 34.69 9.98 -0.92
CA GLU A 541 34.66 8.53 -1.13
C GLU A 541 35.57 7.80 -0.14
N ILE A 542 36.80 8.31 0.09
CA ILE A 542 37.74 7.77 1.08
C ILE A 542 37.20 7.98 2.49
N VAL A 543 36.88 9.23 2.86
CA VAL A 543 36.47 9.58 4.23
C VAL A 543 35.17 8.87 4.64
N HIS A 544 34.18 8.80 3.75
CA HIS A 544 32.90 8.13 4.03
C HIS A 544 33.06 6.61 4.01
N GLY A 545 33.85 6.07 3.08
CA GLY A 545 34.17 4.66 2.99
C GLY A 545 34.81 4.14 4.27
N ASP A 546 35.87 4.81 4.72
CA ASP A 546 36.66 4.42 5.88
C ASP A 546 35.88 4.51 7.19
N ALA A 547 35.05 5.55 7.33
CA ALA A 547 34.15 5.68 8.46
C ALA A 547 33.19 4.48 8.53
N LYS A 548 32.56 4.14 7.40
CA LYS A 548 31.56 3.06 7.29
C LYS A 548 32.15 1.69 7.61
N VAL A 549 33.35 1.42 7.09
CA VAL A 549 34.10 0.17 7.30
C VAL A 549 34.35 -0.09 8.80
N PHE A 550 34.47 0.97 9.60
CA PHE A 550 34.62 0.90 11.06
C PHE A 550 33.39 1.44 11.82
N HIS A 551 32.20 1.02 11.40
CA HIS A 551 30.92 1.24 12.09
C HIS A 551 30.46 2.71 12.21
N GLY A 552 31.16 3.66 11.60
CA GLY A 552 30.82 5.07 11.57
C GLY A 552 29.85 5.42 10.46
N ALA A 553 29.32 6.64 10.53
CA ALA A 553 28.48 7.19 9.49
C ALA A 553 28.88 8.63 9.19
N ALA A 554 28.94 8.97 7.91
CA ALA A 554 28.97 10.36 7.48
C ALA A 554 27.59 10.99 7.71
N ASN A 555 27.56 12.17 8.35
CA ASN A 555 26.33 12.91 8.56
C ASN A 555 26.19 14.05 7.55
N LYS A 556 27.17 14.96 7.51
CA LYS A 556 27.10 16.17 6.67
C LYS A 556 28.47 16.55 6.12
N ASN A 557 28.48 16.95 4.86
CA ASN A 557 29.61 17.61 4.22
C ASN A 557 29.32 19.13 4.16
N ILE A 558 30.21 19.95 4.70
CA ILE A 558 30.11 21.41 4.75
C ILE A 558 31.28 22.00 3.96
N GLY A 559 31.23 21.93 2.63
CA GLY A 559 32.32 22.41 1.78
C GLY A 559 33.61 21.63 2.03
N SER A 560 34.56 22.24 2.77
CA SER A 560 35.83 21.65 3.17
C SER A 560 35.75 20.64 4.31
N ALA A 561 34.64 20.61 5.05
CA ALA A 561 34.53 19.89 6.31
C ALA A 561 33.62 18.66 6.24
N PHE A 562 34.04 17.57 6.85
CA PHE A 562 33.32 16.29 6.96
C PHE A 562 32.94 16.04 8.43
N LEU A 563 31.64 15.98 8.71
CA LEU A 563 31.13 15.55 10.02
C LEU A 563 30.83 14.04 10.01
N LEU A 564 31.58 13.32 10.82
CA LEU A 564 31.48 11.88 11.04
C LEU A 564 30.92 11.60 12.44
N ALA A 565 30.11 10.55 12.57
CA ALA A 565 29.54 10.15 13.84
C ALA A 565 29.56 8.62 14.03
N TRP A 566 29.95 8.18 15.22
CA TRP A 566 29.81 6.80 15.68
C TRP A 566 28.83 6.77 16.85
N LYS A 567 27.57 6.43 16.58
CA LYS A 567 26.51 6.38 17.59
C LYS A 567 26.80 5.23 18.56
N ILE A 568 26.74 5.49 19.87
CA ILE A 568 27.02 4.49 20.91
C ILE A 568 25.73 4.03 21.57
N CYS A 569 24.92 4.97 22.03
CA CYS A 569 23.67 4.65 22.70
C CYS A 569 22.69 5.81 22.69
N ASP A 570 21.43 5.48 22.96
CA ASP A 570 20.41 6.46 23.28
C ASP A 570 20.60 6.95 24.73
N GLY A 571 20.38 8.24 24.97
CA GLY A 571 20.58 8.86 26.27
C GLY A 571 22.05 9.12 26.59
N ALA A 572 22.37 9.12 27.88
CA ALA A 572 23.72 9.37 28.38
C ALA A 572 24.46 8.06 28.67
N LEU A 573 25.70 7.93 28.20
CA LEU A 573 26.52 6.75 28.47
C LEU A 573 26.86 6.66 29.98
N PRO A 574 26.49 5.56 30.68
CA PRO A 574 26.76 5.43 32.10
C PRO A 574 28.25 5.50 32.42
N GLY A 575 28.61 6.30 33.44
CA GLY A 575 29.99 6.46 33.89
C GLY A 575 30.89 7.30 32.97
N MET A 576 30.35 7.92 31.91
CA MET A 576 31.05 8.94 31.13
C MET A 576 31.13 10.24 31.94
N ARG A 577 32.30 10.88 31.95
CA ARG A 577 32.52 12.15 32.66
C ARG A 577 31.90 13.30 31.87
N ASP A 578 31.13 14.17 32.54
CA ASP A 578 30.69 15.43 31.94
C ASP A 578 31.81 16.48 32.14
N PRO A 579 32.16 17.28 31.11
CA PRO A 579 33.12 18.38 31.26
C PRO A 579 32.81 19.32 32.43
N ARG A 580 31.53 19.49 32.78
CA ARG A 580 31.06 20.41 33.83
C ARG A 580 31.08 19.78 35.22
N ASP A 581 31.41 18.49 35.33
CA ASP A 581 31.51 17.84 36.62
C ASP A 581 32.71 18.42 37.42
N PRO A 582 32.55 18.74 38.71
CA PRO A 582 33.66 19.19 39.54
C PRO A 582 34.74 18.11 39.63
N SER A 583 36.01 18.52 39.74
CA SER A 583 37.17 17.63 39.85
C SER A 583 37.04 16.58 40.95
N ASP A 584 36.32 16.92 42.02
CA ASP A 584 36.18 16.12 43.24
C ASP A 584 35.03 15.10 43.16
N LYS A 585 34.28 15.08 42.04
CA LYS A 585 33.21 14.11 41.84
C LYS A 585 33.79 12.69 41.79
N PRO A 586 33.35 11.77 42.66
CA PRO A 586 33.89 10.42 42.70
C PRO A 586 33.67 9.70 41.38
N ARG A 587 34.77 9.14 40.82
CA ARG A 587 34.73 8.35 39.60
C ARG A 587 34.01 7.03 39.85
N MET A 588 33.15 6.63 38.92
CA MET A 588 32.51 5.33 38.96
C MET A 588 33.58 4.23 38.87
N MET A 589 33.51 3.25 39.76
CA MET A 589 34.45 2.13 39.78
C MET A 589 34.39 1.37 38.44
N PRO A 590 35.53 0.90 37.87
CA PRO A 590 35.54 0.21 36.58
C PRO A 590 34.58 -0.99 36.50
N ALA A 591 34.46 -1.77 37.59
CA ALA A 591 33.54 -2.90 37.66
C ALA A 591 32.07 -2.47 37.60
N GLU A 592 31.71 -1.35 38.26
CA GLU A 592 30.36 -0.80 38.20
C GLU A 592 30.07 -0.19 36.82
N LYS A 593 31.05 0.50 36.23
CA LYS A 593 30.98 1.06 34.87
C LYS A 593 30.71 -0.05 33.85
N GLN A 594 31.43 -1.17 33.94
CA GLN A 594 31.21 -2.32 33.08
C GLN A 594 29.80 -2.90 33.26
N LYS A 595 29.39 -3.14 34.51
CA LYS A 595 28.07 -3.70 34.82
C LYS A 595 26.91 -2.84 34.34
N ARG A 596 27.00 -1.51 34.47
CA ARG A 596 25.96 -0.59 33.99
C ARG A 596 25.94 -0.44 32.46
N ARG A 597 27.02 -0.83 31.78
CA ARG A 597 27.13 -0.85 30.32
C ARG A 597 26.80 -2.21 29.72
N GLU A 598 26.60 -3.24 30.54
CA GLU A 598 26.10 -4.54 30.09
C GLU A 598 24.74 -4.36 29.38
N GLY A 599 24.68 -4.74 28.11
CA GLY A 599 23.49 -4.60 27.28
C GLY A 599 23.40 -3.30 26.46
N ILE A 600 24.34 -2.36 26.63
CA ILE A 600 24.48 -1.23 25.70
C ILE A 600 25.29 -1.70 24.50
N TYR A 601 24.66 -1.74 23.32
CA TYR A 601 25.33 -2.10 22.08
C TYR A 601 24.61 -1.50 20.87
N VAL A 602 25.34 -1.30 19.79
CA VAL A 602 24.78 -0.96 18.47
C VAL A 602 24.87 -2.17 17.56
N LYS A 603 23.81 -2.42 16.79
CA LYS A 603 23.81 -3.44 15.75
C LYS A 603 24.40 -2.84 14.48
N SER A 604 25.54 -3.35 14.02
CA SER A 604 26.20 -2.89 12.80
C SER A 604 26.84 -4.05 12.06
N THR A 605 26.85 -3.99 10.74
CA THR A 605 27.61 -4.91 9.87
C THR A 605 29.05 -4.44 9.68
N GLY A 606 29.29 -3.12 9.75
CA GLY A 606 30.55 -2.50 9.35
C GLY A 606 30.94 -2.93 7.93
N ALA A 607 32.14 -3.48 7.77
CA ALA A 607 32.65 -4.07 6.53
C ALA A 607 32.20 -5.52 6.29
N GLY A 608 31.56 -6.17 7.27
CA GLY A 608 31.05 -7.55 7.13
C GLY A 608 29.71 -7.64 6.41
N THR A 609 29.31 -8.87 6.08
CA THR A 609 27.98 -9.18 5.52
C THR A 609 26.94 -9.49 6.60
N ALA A 610 27.39 -9.86 7.81
CA ALA A 610 26.52 -10.24 8.91
C ALA A 610 26.52 -9.20 10.06
N VAL A 611 25.34 -8.92 10.61
CA VAL A 611 25.13 -7.96 11.70
C VAL A 611 25.74 -8.47 13.01
N ARG A 612 26.45 -7.60 13.74
CA ARG A 612 27.05 -7.86 15.05
C ARG A 612 26.65 -6.79 16.07
N ARG A 613 26.69 -7.14 17.36
CA ARG A 613 26.54 -6.20 18.48
C ARG A 613 27.91 -5.62 18.83
N VAL A 614 28.06 -4.30 18.66
CA VAL A 614 29.28 -3.54 18.94
C VAL A 614 29.09 -2.79 20.26
N GLY A 615 30.02 -2.99 21.20
CA GLY A 615 29.97 -2.36 22.52
C GLY A 615 30.51 -0.91 22.51
N PRO A 616 30.31 -0.12 23.59
CA PRO A 616 30.78 1.26 23.65
C PRO A 616 32.29 1.44 23.46
N THR A 617 33.11 0.69 24.19
CA THR A 617 34.58 0.79 24.09
C THR A 617 35.08 0.40 22.70
N GLU A 618 34.54 -0.69 22.15
CA GLU A 618 34.86 -1.12 20.79
C GLU A 618 34.47 -0.08 19.74
N MET A 619 33.36 0.64 19.93
CA MET A 619 32.94 1.72 19.04
C MET A 619 33.92 2.90 19.06
N VAL A 620 34.46 3.25 20.23
CA VAL A 620 35.47 4.32 20.38
C VAL A 620 36.80 3.90 19.76
N ASP A 621 37.25 2.67 20.00
CA ASP A 621 38.45 2.11 19.37
C ASP A 621 38.30 2.05 17.85
N SER A 622 37.12 1.65 17.35
CA SER A 622 36.80 1.64 15.92
C SER A 622 36.83 3.04 15.32
N ALA A 623 36.35 4.08 16.03
CA ALA A 623 36.40 5.45 15.57
C ALA A 623 37.84 5.97 15.44
N LEU A 624 38.73 5.63 16.38
CA LEU A 624 40.14 5.97 16.28
C LEU A 624 40.78 5.27 15.07
N THR A 625 40.57 3.96 14.92
CA THR A 625 41.11 3.20 13.79
C THR A 625 40.57 3.70 12.45
N ALA A 626 39.31 4.13 12.38
CA ALA A 626 38.73 4.72 11.17
C ALA A 626 39.50 5.97 10.73
N VAL A 627 39.82 6.87 11.66
CA VAL A 627 40.58 8.08 11.33
C VAL A 627 42.04 7.76 10.99
N LEU A 628 42.66 6.77 11.66
CA LEU A 628 43.98 6.29 11.26
C LEU A 628 43.97 5.71 9.85
N LYS A 629 42.94 4.95 9.47
CA LYS A 629 42.74 4.47 8.10
C LYS A 629 42.64 5.63 7.13
N MET A 630 41.78 6.62 7.40
CA MET A 630 41.61 7.80 6.53
C MET A 630 42.94 8.49 6.27
N ARG A 631 43.75 8.67 7.30
CA ARG A 631 45.08 9.29 7.17
C ARG A 631 46.02 8.47 6.27
N VAL A 632 46.03 7.15 6.43
CA VAL A 632 46.86 6.25 5.60
C VAL A 632 46.36 6.21 4.16
N ASP A 633 45.06 6.11 3.95
CA ASP A 633 44.46 5.99 2.63
C ASP A 633 44.55 7.31 1.85
N ILE A 634 44.43 8.47 2.50
CA ILE A 634 44.68 9.78 1.89
C ILE A 634 46.16 9.92 1.48
N HIS A 635 47.09 9.53 2.35
CA HIS A 635 48.52 9.54 2.03
C HIS A 635 48.83 8.65 0.83
N ASN A 636 48.32 7.42 0.82
CA ASN A 636 48.48 6.48 -0.29
C ASN A 636 47.79 6.99 -1.56
N ALA A 637 46.64 7.66 -1.45
CA ALA A 637 45.93 8.23 -2.59
C ALA A 637 46.69 9.38 -3.24
N ASN A 638 47.43 10.19 -2.47
CA ASN A 638 48.32 11.25 -3.01
C ASN A 638 49.49 10.67 -3.81
N HIS A 639 50.08 9.57 -3.34
CA HIS A 639 51.29 9.00 -3.93
C HIS A 639 51.01 8.01 -5.07
N HIS A 640 49.97 7.20 -4.93
CA HIS A 640 49.71 6.03 -5.78
C HIS A 640 48.24 5.83 -6.16
N GLY A 641 47.33 6.73 -5.77
CA GLY A 641 45.90 6.55 -5.96
C GLY A 641 45.20 7.71 -6.66
N SER A 642 43.92 7.88 -6.36
CA SER A 642 43.00 8.79 -7.05
C SER A 642 43.32 10.28 -6.85
N LEU A 643 44.02 10.65 -5.77
CA LEU A 643 44.37 12.04 -5.49
C LEU A 643 45.66 12.49 -6.20
N HIS A 644 46.45 11.56 -6.73
CA HIS A 644 47.71 11.86 -7.43
C HIS A 644 47.53 12.81 -8.63
N THR A 645 46.37 12.78 -9.28
CA THR A 645 46.02 13.71 -10.37
C THR A 645 46.03 15.17 -9.92
N TYR A 646 45.71 15.46 -8.66
CA TYR A 646 45.75 16.81 -8.11
C TYR A 646 47.18 17.21 -7.70
N CYS A 647 47.98 16.26 -7.21
CA CYS A 647 49.40 16.49 -6.88
C CYS A 647 50.24 16.82 -8.12
N THR A 648 49.84 16.33 -9.29
CA THR A 648 50.51 16.57 -10.58
C THR A 648 49.90 17.72 -11.40
N ASN A 649 48.87 18.38 -10.87
CA ASN A 649 48.18 19.46 -11.57
C ASN A 649 49.04 20.72 -11.62
N THR A 650 49.36 21.18 -12.83
CA THR A 650 50.24 22.33 -13.06
C THR A 650 49.74 23.62 -12.43
N LYS A 651 48.41 23.84 -12.33
CA LYS A 651 47.85 25.03 -11.69
C LYS A 651 48.05 25.04 -10.18
N LEU A 652 47.91 23.88 -9.54
CA LEU A 652 48.09 23.74 -8.09
C LEU A 652 49.58 23.81 -7.72
N ILE A 653 50.44 23.14 -8.49
CA ILE A 653 51.89 23.22 -8.32
C ILE A 653 52.38 24.67 -8.46
N ALA A 654 51.86 25.42 -9.43
CA ALA A 654 52.25 26.82 -9.61
C ALA A 654 51.85 27.74 -8.44
N ALA A 655 50.87 27.35 -7.62
CA ALA A 655 50.40 28.14 -6.49
C ALA A 655 51.05 27.74 -5.15
N PHE A 656 51.36 26.46 -4.96
CA PHE A 656 51.84 25.90 -3.69
C PHE A 656 53.29 25.39 -3.70
N ASP A 657 53.98 25.46 -4.85
CA ASP A 657 55.30 24.84 -5.15
C ASP A 657 55.30 23.30 -5.10
N ASN A 658 54.74 22.71 -4.04
CA ASN A 658 54.42 21.29 -3.92
C ASN A 658 53.01 21.15 -3.33
N PHE A 659 52.18 20.29 -3.92
CA PHE A 659 50.79 20.13 -3.49
C PHE A 659 50.46 18.68 -3.18
N GLU A 660 50.01 18.45 -1.96
CA GLU A 660 49.42 17.19 -1.50
C GLU A 660 48.11 17.49 -0.79
N VAL A 661 47.16 16.55 -0.85
CA VAL A 661 45.89 16.68 -0.14
C VAL A 661 46.09 16.27 1.32
N HIS A 662 45.90 17.20 2.24
CA HIS A 662 45.95 16.95 3.67
C HIS A 662 44.62 17.29 4.34
N LEU A 663 44.28 16.49 5.34
CA LEU A 663 43.10 16.70 6.18
C LEU A 663 43.52 16.70 7.65
N GLY A 664 43.09 17.73 8.38
CA GLY A 664 43.13 17.77 9.84
C GLY A 664 41.94 17.02 10.42
N PHE A 665 42.13 16.28 11.52
CA PHE A 665 41.06 15.55 12.20
C PHE A 665 40.90 15.91 13.68
N GLY A 666 39.67 16.16 14.11
CA GLY A 666 39.31 16.39 15.52
C GLY A 666 38.33 15.34 16.04
N LEU A 667 38.69 14.64 17.12
CA LEU A 667 37.88 13.58 17.73
C LEU A 667 37.42 13.92 19.15
N HIS A 668 36.12 13.82 19.38
CA HIS A 668 35.51 14.03 20.68
C HIS A 668 34.30 13.11 20.92
N ILE A 669 34.04 12.75 22.17
CA ILE A 669 32.88 11.96 22.58
C ILE A 669 31.97 12.78 23.48
N GLY A 670 30.66 12.72 23.25
CA GLY A 670 29.71 13.37 24.12
C GLY A 670 28.26 13.14 23.74
N TRP A 671 27.35 13.77 24.49
CA TRP A 671 25.93 13.74 24.16
C TRP A 671 25.61 14.71 23.02
N ALA A 672 24.60 14.38 22.21
CA ALA A 672 23.97 15.29 21.26
C ALA A 672 22.47 15.07 21.16
N ILE A 673 21.74 16.07 20.68
CA ILE A 673 20.36 15.89 20.23
C ILE A 673 20.40 15.52 18.75
N GLU A 674 19.99 14.29 18.43
CA GLU A 674 19.77 13.79 17.08
C GLU A 674 18.33 14.10 16.67
N GLY A 675 18.14 14.81 15.58
CA GLY A 675 16.79 15.15 15.12
C GLY A 675 16.76 15.90 13.80
N ALA A 676 15.54 16.06 13.28
CA ALA A 676 15.27 16.91 12.13
C ALA A 676 15.34 18.38 12.56
N ILE A 677 16.15 19.16 11.84
CA ILE A 677 16.23 20.61 12.01
C ILE A 677 15.82 21.24 10.68
N GLY A 678 14.90 22.20 10.73
CA GLY A 678 14.52 22.96 9.56
C GLY A 678 13.08 23.43 9.57
N SER A 679 12.49 23.47 8.39
CA SER A 679 11.11 23.88 8.14
C SER A 679 10.42 22.83 7.27
N ARG A 680 9.11 22.99 7.03
CA ARG A 680 8.36 22.18 6.07
C ARG A 680 8.95 22.13 4.64
N TYR A 681 9.81 23.07 4.28
CA TYR A 681 10.41 23.15 2.94
C TYR A 681 11.81 22.53 2.85
N LYS A 682 12.55 22.50 3.96
CA LYS A 682 13.91 21.96 4.03
C LYS A 682 14.14 21.41 5.43
N ILE A 683 14.45 20.13 5.50
CA ILE A 683 14.80 19.42 6.73
C ILE A 683 16.19 18.81 6.55
N ASP A 684 17.05 19.05 7.54
CA ASP A 684 18.35 18.40 7.66
C ASP A 684 18.36 17.56 8.96
N ALA A 685 18.70 16.28 8.86
CA ALA A 685 18.92 15.44 10.03
C ALA A 685 20.31 15.71 10.60
N SER A 686 20.40 16.25 11.81
CA SER A 686 21.68 16.69 12.35
C SER A 686 21.84 16.40 13.84
N TYR A 687 23.06 16.59 14.33
CA TYR A 687 23.42 16.50 15.74
C TYR A 687 23.68 17.89 16.29
N LEU A 688 22.91 18.28 17.32
CA LEU A 688 23.07 19.58 17.98
C LEU A 688 23.57 19.39 19.41
N SER A 689 24.77 19.90 19.70
CA SER A 689 25.34 19.95 21.05
C SER A 689 26.66 20.73 21.11
N PRO A 690 27.02 21.30 22.27
CA PRO A 690 28.37 21.82 22.51
C PRO A 690 29.49 20.81 22.23
N ASN A 691 29.23 19.51 22.40
CA ASN A 691 30.21 18.44 22.17
C ASN A 691 30.51 18.28 20.67
N VAL A 692 29.52 18.46 19.80
CA VAL A 692 29.73 18.44 18.33
C VAL A 692 30.65 19.59 17.93
N ASN A 693 30.41 20.78 18.49
CA ASN A 693 31.27 21.95 18.26
C ASN A 693 32.68 21.77 18.82
N MET A 694 32.86 20.95 19.87
CA MET A 694 34.18 20.65 20.43
C MET A 694 35.04 19.85 19.44
N ALA A 695 34.46 18.86 18.76
CA ALA A 695 35.17 18.11 17.71
C ALA A 695 35.64 19.03 16.57
N ALA A 696 34.78 19.96 16.12
CA ALA A 696 35.16 20.95 15.10
C ALA A 696 36.27 21.91 15.56
N ARG A 697 36.29 22.29 16.85
CA ARG A 697 37.36 23.14 17.42
C ARG A 697 38.67 22.39 17.57
N LEU A 698 38.62 21.11 17.93
CA LEU A 698 39.81 20.26 17.98
C LEU A 698 40.41 20.10 16.60
N GLU A 699 39.57 19.93 15.59
CA GLU A 699 40.03 19.90 14.21
C GLU A 699 40.68 21.25 13.85
N ALA A 700 40.04 22.39 14.09
CA ALA A 700 40.65 23.69 13.75
C ALA A 700 41.99 23.95 14.48
N ALA A 701 42.13 23.42 15.70
CA ALA A 701 43.37 23.52 16.48
C ALA A 701 44.51 22.63 15.93
N THR A 702 44.24 21.68 15.02
CA THR A 702 45.28 20.83 14.41
C THR A 702 46.38 21.67 13.77
N GLY A 703 46.02 22.72 13.02
CA GLY A 703 46.97 23.65 12.42
C GLY A 703 47.77 24.47 13.43
N GLN A 704 47.22 24.76 14.63
CA GLN A 704 47.96 25.45 15.69
C GLN A 704 49.03 24.57 16.33
N PHE A 705 48.78 23.26 16.39
CA PHE A 705 49.69 22.27 16.96
C PHE A 705 50.58 21.58 15.92
N ASP A 706 50.36 21.88 14.63
CA ASP A 706 51.04 21.24 13.49
C ASP A 706 50.99 19.71 13.60
N VAL A 707 49.77 19.19 13.80
CA VAL A 707 49.49 17.76 13.87
C VAL A 707 48.27 17.41 13.04
N PRO A 708 48.26 16.28 12.33
CA PRO A 708 47.12 15.89 11.49
C PRO A 708 45.89 15.41 12.28
N MET A 709 46.00 15.21 13.59
CA MET A 709 44.86 14.78 14.41
C MET A 709 44.97 15.24 15.87
N LEU A 710 43.86 15.73 16.42
CA LEU A 710 43.69 16.05 17.84
C LEU A 710 42.52 15.29 18.47
N ILE A 711 42.76 14.81 19.68
CA ILE A 711 41.83 13.96 20.44
C ILE A 711 41.59 14.60 21.80
N SER A 712 40.32 14.69 22.21
CA SER A 712 39.96 15.18 23.55
C SER A 712 40.24 14.18 24.67
N GLU A 713 40.48 14.71 25.87
CA GLU A 713 40.58 13.94 27.12
C GLU A 713 39.43 12.93 27.31
N TRP A 714 38.18 13.35 27.07
CA TRP A 714 37.00 12.51 27.25
C TRP A 714 36.96 11.33 26.27
N PHE A 715 37.50 11.50 25.06
CA PHE A 715 37.61 10.41 24.10
C PHE A 715 38.64 9.39 24.58
N VAL A 716 39.82 9.86 25.01
CA VAL A 716 40.90 8.99 25.50
C VAL A 716 40.49 8.22 26.76
N ASP A 717 39.68 8.81 27.63
CA ASP A 717 39.11 8.16 28.82
C ASP A 717 38.24 6.94 28.50
N GLU A 718 37.65 6.89 27.30
CA GLU A 718 36.74 5.84 26.86
C GLU A 718 37.37 4.81 25.90
N LEU A 719 38.60 5.06 25.44
CA LEU A 719 39.42 4.09 24.70
C LEU A 719 39.79 2.87 25.56
N SER A 720 40.10 1.75 24.91
CA SER A 720 40.72 0.61 25.58
C SER A 720 42.11 0.96 26.14
N SER A 721 42.55 0.21 27.15
CA SER A 721 43.86 0.40 27.78
C SER A 721 45.02 0.22 26.81
N GLU A 722 44.85 -0.66 25.81
CA GLU A 722 45.86 -0.88 24.78
C GLU A 722 45.90 0.27 23.78
N ALA A 723 44.75 0.74 23.28
CA ALA A 723 44.68 1.89 22.37
C ALA A 723 45.27 3.16 22.98
N ARG A 724 45.02 3.38 24.29
CA ARG A 724 45.54 4.55 25.02
C ARG A 724 47.07 4.60 25.05
N ARG A 725 47.77 3.46 25.01
CA ARG A 725 49.25 3.42 25.06
C ARG A 725 49.91 4.06 23.83
N PHE A 726 49.22 4.06 22.70
CA PHE A 726 49.70 4.66 21.46
C PHE A 726 49.41 6.16 21.36
N CYS A 727 48.55 6.69 22.24
CA CYS A 727 48.23 8.11 22.27
C CYS A 727 49.13 8.83 23.29
N ARG A 728 49.68 9.99 22.92
CA ARG A 728 50.42 10.85 23.85
C ARG A 728 49.66 12.13 24.16
N LYS A 729 49.83 12.62 25.39
CA LYS A 729 49.27 13.90 25.84
C LYS A 729 50.19 15.02 25.39
N ILE A 730 49.67 15.97 24.61
CA ILE A 730 50.48 17.04 24.03
C ILE A 730 50.43 18.34 24.82
N ASP A 731 49.26 18.70 25.36
CA ASP A 731 49.06 19.96 26.07
C ASP A 731 47.80 19.90 26.95
N ARG A 732 47.61 20.91 27.79
CA ARG A 732 46.38 21.15 28.54
C ARG A 732 45.95 22.58 28.32
N VAL A 733 44.78 22.75 27.69
CA VAL A 733 44.32 24.07 27.26
C VAL A 733 42.87 24.34 27.64
N ALA A 734 42.57 25.60 27.90
CA ALA A 734 41.22 26.13 27.94
C ALA A 734 40.90 26.80 26.60
N VAL A 735 39.90 26.29 25.88
CA VAL A 735 39.49 26.84 24.59
C VAL A 735 38.71 28.15 24.76
N LYS A 736 38.83 29.07 23.81
CA LYS A 736 38.11 30.34 23.82
C LYS A 736 36.60 30.15 24.02
N GLY A 737 36.06 30.73 25.08
CA GLY A 737 34.65 30.61 25.48
C GLY A 737 34.31 29.43 26.41
N SER A 738 35.30 28.65 26.87
CA SER A 738 35.17 27.67 27.95
C SER A 738 36.32 27.84 28.95
N GLU A 739 36.01 28.06 30.21
CA GLU A 739 37.03 28.13 31.29
C GLU A 739 37.48 26.74 31.76
N ILE A 740 36.83 25.68 31.29
CA ILE A 740 37.15 24.30 31.67
C ILE A 740 38.38 23.84 30.89
N PRO A 741 39.51 23.55 31.55
CA PRO A 741 40.71 23.08 30.89
C PRO A 741 40.55 21.61 30.46
N MET A 742 40.98 21.31 29.24
CA MET A 742 40.93 19.97 28.64
C MET A 742 42.34 19.53 28.27
N ASP A 743 42.64 18.25 28.52
CA ASP A 743 43.84 17.62 28.00
C ASP A 743 43.69 17.32 26.51
N LEU A 744 44.70 17.70 25.72
CA LEU A 744 44.82 17.40 24.30
C LEU A 744 45.75 16.21 24.09
N TRP A 745 45.34 15.32 23.19
CA TRP A 745 46.07 14.11 22.86
C TRP A 745 46.20 13.96 21.35
N THR A 746 47.19 13.19 20.92
CA THR A 746 47.37 12.82 19.51
C THR A 746 47.86 11.37 19.36
N PHE A 747 47.72 10.85 18.14
CA PHE A 747 48.34 9.60 17.69
C PHE A 747 49.28 9.93 16.53
N ASP A 748 50.57 9.77 16.77
CA ASP A 748 51.60 10.01 15.76
C ASP A 748 51.75 8.80 14.84
N ILE A 749 51.90 9.05 13.54
CA ILE A 749 52.23 8.04 12.53
C ILE A 749 53.64 8.37 12.05
N GLY A 750 54.60 7.49 12.31
CA GLY A 750 55.97 7.62 11.83
C GLY A 750 56.17 7.06 10.43
N ARG A 751 55.38 6.03 10.07
CA ARG A 751 55.45 5.37 8.78
C ARG A 751 54.06 5.07 8.25
N TYR A 752 53.80 5.48 7.02
CA TYR A 752 52.58 5.14 6.31
C TYR A 752 52.75 3.80 5.56
N PRO A 753 51.95 2.76 5.89
CA PRO A 753 52.01 1.48 5.18
C PRO A 753 51.30 1.58 3.82
N THR A 754 51.78 0.77 2.86
CA THR A 754 51.21 0.72 1.50
C THR A 754 49.82 0.09 1.45
N GLU A 755 49.58 -0.91 2.30
CA GLU A 755 48.24 -1.45 2.52
C GLU A 755 47.59 -0.68 3.68
N GLY A 756 46.42 -0.10 3.41
CA GLY A 756 45.65 0.64 4.40
C GLY A 756 45.22 -0.22 5.59
N VAL A 757 44.82 0.41 6.69
CA VAL A 757 44.30 -0.32 7.86
C VAL A 757 42.97 -0.98 7.46
N CYS A 758 42.91 -2.32 7.47
CA CYS A 758 41.73 -3.06 7.01
C CYS A 758 41.09 -3.85 8.15
N PRO A 759 39.75 -3.92 8.21
CA PRO A 759 39.08 -4.72 9.23
C PRO A 759 39.21 -6.21 8.92
N VAL A 760 39.39 -7.01 9.97
CA VAL A 760 39.44 -8.47 9.83
C VAL A 760 38.03 -9.04 9.81
N ILE A 761 37.68 -9.78 8.75
CA ILE A 761 36.39 -10.46 8.61
C ILE A 761 36.54 -11.93 9.00
N SER A 762 35.63 -12.42 9.85
CA SER A 762 35.54 -13.84 10.21
C SER A 762 34.97 -14.70 9.08
N SER A 763 35.18 -16.03 9.15
CA SER A 763 34.59 -16.98 8.20
C SER A 763 33.06 -16.95 8.13
N GLU A 764 32.40 -16.46 9.18
CA GLU A 764 30.93 -16.25 9.24
C GLU A 764 30.48 -14.91 8.61
N GLY A 765 31.39 -14.15 8.00
CA GLY A 765 31.08 -12.85 7.40
C GLY A 765 30.87 -11.71 8.39
N ARG A 766 31.21 -11.89 9.68
CA ARG A 766 31.18 -10.82 10.69
C ARG A 766 32.55 -10.14 10.81
N GLN A 767 32.58 -8.82 10.85
CA GLN A 767 33.77 -8.05 11.22
C GLN A 767 34.18 -8.35 12.67
N LYS A 768 35.47 -8.61 12.90
CA LYS A 768 36.06 -8.81 14.23
C LYS A 768 36.27 -7.46 14.94
N PRO A 769 36.34 -7.44 16.29
CA PRO A 769 36.72 -6.25 17.02
C PRO A 769 38.08 -5.72 16.62
N VAL A 770 38.25 -4.40 16.76
CA VAL A 770 39.54 -3.74 16.70
C VAL A 770 40.33 -4.08 17.97
N GLU A 771 41.52 -4.66 17.82
CA GLU A 771 42.36 -5.08 18.94
C GLU A 771 43.78 -4.46 18.85
N PHE A 772 43.95 -3.29 19.46
CA PHE A 772 45.22 -2.54 19.47
C PHE A 772 46.42 -3.32 20.06
N GLY A 773 46.17 -4.28 20.95
CA GLY A 773 47.23 -5.05 21.61
C GLY A 773 47.78 -6.22 20.81
N PHE A 774 47.05 -6.71 19.80
CA PHE A 774 47.41 -7.92 19.04
C PHE A 774 47.68 -7.63 17.56
N ASP A 775 47.07 -6.59 17.01
CA ASP A 775 47.22 -6.26 15.60
C ASP A 775 48.59 -5.59 15.35
N PRO A 776 49.46 -6.16 14.50
CA PRO A 776 50.79 -5.62 14.22
C PRO A 776 50.74 -4.28 13.49
N ILE A 777 49.60 -3.86 12.93
CA ILE A 777 49.49 -2.61 12.19
C ILE A 777 49.72 -1.38 13.06
N TYR A 778 49.26 -1.37 14.33
CA TYR A 778 49.37 -0.18 15.19
C TYR A 778 50.81 0.11 15.63
N PRO A 779 51.61 -0.89 16.07
CA PRO A 779 53.04 -0.71 16.22
C PRO A 779 53.73 -0.30 14.91
N ALA A 780 53.33 -0.89 13.78
CA ALA A 780 53.91 -0.56 12.47
C ALA A 780 53.68 0.91 12.07
N LEU A 781 52.51 1.49 12.41
CA LEU A 781 52.23 2.91 12.17
C LEU A 781 53.18 3.84 12.92
N GLN A 782 53.70 3.42 14.08
CA GLN A 782 54.66 4.19 14.88
C GLN A 782 56.12 3.82 14.59
N GLU A 783 56.38 2.91 13.65
CA GLU A 783 57.74 2.67 13.16
C GLU A 783 58.35 3.97 12.64
N GLY A 784 59.62 4.19 12.94
CA GLY A 784 60.34 5.42 12.58
C GLY A 784 60.35 6.48 13.67
N ILE A 785 59.52 6.38 14.72
CA ILE A 785 59.60 7.27 15.89
C ILE A 785 60.46 6.61 16.98
N PRO A 786 61.60 7.21 17.38
CA PRO A 786 62.45 6.63 18.41
C PRO A 786 61.75 6.53 19.77
N SER A 787 61.90 5.41 20.49
CA SER A 787 61.32 5.25 21.84
C SER A 787 61.87 6.26 22.86
N THR A 788 63.11 6.71 22.66
CA THR A 788 63.76 7.75 23.44
C THR A 788 63.12 9.13 23.27
N PHE A 789 62.48 9.40 22.12
CA PHE A 789 61.67 10.60 21.93
C PHE A 789 60.49 10.60 22.91
N PHE A 790 59.69 9.52 22.94
CA PHE A 790 58.54 9.43 23.83
C PHE A 790 58.93 9.55 25.30
N ALA A 791 60.04 8.95 25.72
CA ALA A 791 60.52 9.06 27.10
C ALA A 791 60.84 10.52 27.49
N ASN A 792 61.63 11.22 26.66
CA ASN A 792 61.99 12.62 26.91
C ASN A 792 60.78 13.55 26.80
N PHE A 793 59.90 13.32 25.82
CA PHE A 793 58.69 14.10 25.63
C PHE A 793 57.73 14.00 26.82
N HIS A 794 57.43 12.78 27.29
CA HIS A 794 56.54 12.60 28.45
C HIS A 794 57.10 13.20 29.73
N GLU A 795 58.41 13.09 29.96
CA GLU A 795 59.07 13.72 31.11
C GLU A 795 59.05 15.25 31.00
N GLY A 796 59.33 15.79 29.80
CA GLY A 796 59.32 17.22 29.53
C GLY A 796 57.93 17.85 29.66
N ILE A 797 56.91 17.24 29.05
CA ILE A 797 55.51 17.67 29.19
C ILE A 797 55.02 17.54 30.63
N GLY A 798 55.40 16.47 31.34
CA GLY A 798 55.11 16.32 32.76
C GLY A 798 55.67 17.46 33.60
N ALA A 799 56.93 17.84 33.35
CA ALA A 799 57.59 18.97 34.01
C ALA A 799 56.92 20.32 33.66
N TYR A 800 56.50 20.49 32.40
CA TYR A 800 55.78 21.68 31.93
C TYR A 800 54.48 21.89 32.71
N PHE A 801 53.65 20.85 32.84
CA PHE A 801 52.42 20.93 33.64
C PHE A 801 52.67 21.15 35.13
N ALA A 802 53.77 20.62 35.66
CA ALA A 802 54.17 20.82 37.05
C ALA A 802 54.77 22.23 37.32
N GLY A 803 54.95 23.06 36.28
CA GLY A 803 55.53 24.41 36.40
C GLY A 803 57.07 24.43 36.47
N LYS A 804 57.75 23.31 36.19
CA LYS A 804 59.22 23.20 36.14
C LYS A 804 59.71 23.43 34.71
N TRP A 805 59.61 24.68 34.23
CA TRP A 805 59.82 25.03 32.82
C TRP A 805 61.29 24.92 32.39
N ASP A 806 62.24 25.06 33.32
CA ASP A 806 63.67 24.80 33.14
C ASP A 806 63.94 23.34 32.71
N VAL A 807 63.41 22.38 33.48
CA VAL A 807 63.52 20.95 33.20
C VAL A 807 62.74 20.60 31.93
N ALA A 808 61.55 21.17 31.78
CA ALA A 808 60.71 20.97 30.61
C ALA A 808 61.42 21.38 29.33
N ARG A 809 62.03 22.57 29.29
CA ARG A 809 62.78 23.05 28.13
C ARG A 809 63.93 22.13 27.78
N SER A 810 64.74 21.73 28.77
CA SER A 810 65.88 20.84 28.51
C SER A 810 65.42 19.53 27.85
N LYS A 811 64.44 18.86 28.45
CA LYS A 811 63.91 17.58 27.97
C LYS A 811 63.20 17.69 26.62
N LEU A 812 62.39 18.72 26.42
CA LEU A 812 61.67 18.97 25.16
C LEU A 812 62.63 19.38 24.04
N THR A 813 63.71 20.12 24.33
CA THR A 813 64.74 20.42 23.34
C THR A 813 65.46 19.13 22.91
N THR A 814 65.79 18.24 23.84
CA THR A 814 66.34 16.92 23.52
C THR A 814 65.36 16.07 22.72
N ALA A 815 64.07 16.09 23.06
CA ALA A 815 63.04 15.38 22.30
C ALA A 815 62.98 15.90 20.85
N ASN A 816 62.92 17.22 20.66
CA ASN A 816 62.87 17.85 19.34
C ASN A 816 64.12 17.59 18.49
N GLN A 817 65.28 17.36 19.12
CA GLN A 817 66.50 16.96 18.42
C GLN A 817 66.47 15.49 17.95
N ILE A 818 65.75 14.62 18.65
CA ILE A 818 65.62 13.20 18.31
C ILE A 818 64.59 13.02 17.18
N TRP A 819 63.42 13.65 17.34
CA TRP A 819 62.35 13.64 16.36
C TRP A 819 61.63 14.97 16.42
N GLU A 820 61.52 15.62 15.27
CA GLU A 820 60.97 16.96 15.17
C GLU A 820 59.45 16.86 15.00
N ASP A 821 58.69 17.44 15.94
CA ASP A 821 57.23 17.44 15.92
C ASP A 821 56.64 18.82 16.24
N GLY A 822 55.46 19.09 15.69
CA GLY A 822 54.71 20.31 15.91
C GLY A 822 54.46 20.63 17.39
N PRO A 823 53.91 19.69 18.19
CA PRO A 823 53.59 19.95 19.58
C PRO A 823 54.78 20.38 20.44
N THR A 824 55.94 19.74 20.29
CA THR A 824 57.14 20.14 21.04
C THR A 824 57.58 21.55 20.68
N LYS A 825 57.58 21.91 19.38
CA LYS A 825 57.89 23.28 18.93
C LYS A 825 56.95 24.31 19.51
N VAL A 826 55.65 24.02 19.52
CA VAL A 826 54.63 24.93 20.05
C VAL A 826 54.82 25.17 21.54
N VAL A 827 55.07 24.12 22.32
CA VAL A 827 55.32 24.25 23.76
C VAL A 827 56.64 24.97 24.05
N LEU A 828 57.72 24.67 23.30
CA LEU A 828 58.99 25.39 23.40
C LEU A 828 58.82 26.87 23.09
N LYS A 829 58.12 27.22 22.00
CA LYS A 829 57.84 28.60 21.62
C LYS A 829 57.09 29.35 22.72
N VAL A 830 56.14 28.70 23.39
CA VAL A 830 55.40 29.31 24.49
C VAL A 830 56.24 29.55 25.73
N MET A 831 57.09 28.60 26.09
CA MET A 831 58.07 28.82 27.16
C MET A 831 59.04 29.97 26.81
N GLU A 832 59.39 30.14 25.54
CA GLU A 832 60.26 31.23 25.09
C GLU A 832 59.57 32.60 25.08
N THR A 833 58.27 32.66 24.76
CA THR A 833 57.50 33.91 24.71
C THR A 833 57.01 34.35 26.07
N GLU A 834 56.59 33.42 26.93
CA GLU A 834 55.91 33.72 28.19
C GLU A 834 56.78 33.45 29.42
N GLY A 835 57.81 32.62 29.30
CA GLY A 835 58.54 32.07 30.43
C GLY A 835 59.82 32.80 30.82
N LYS A 836 60.09 34.00 30.32
CA LYS A 836 61.30 34.75 30.69
C LYS A 836 61.04 35.62 31.91
N ASP A 837 61.82 35.43 32.97
CA ASP A 837 61.88 36.38 34.07
C ASP A 837 62.72 37.63 33.71
N ASN A 838 62.82 38.59 34.63
CA ASN A 838 63.57 39.83 34.43
C ASN A 838 65.09 39.59 34.25
N GLU A 839 65.58 38.40 34.58
CA GLU A 839 66.99 37.98 34.55
C GLU A 839 67.30 37.09 33.32
N GLY A 840 66.26 36.70 32.57
CA GLY A 840 66.36 35.88 31.37
C GLY A 840 66.34 34.37 31.62
N GLU A 841 66.11 33.93 32.86
CA GLU A 841 65.90 32.52 33.18
C GLU A 841 64.47 32.08 32.85
N ILE A 842 64.32 30.79 32.55
CA ILE A 842 63.04 30.22 32.13
C ILE A 842 62.27 29.68 33.32
N VAL A 843 61.23 30.42 33.71
CA VAL A 843 60.40 30.15 34.88
C VAL A 843 58.93 30.22 34.48
N ALA A 844 58.11 29.35 35.07
CA ALA A 844 56.67 29.39 34.86
C ALA A 844 56.09 30.73 35.35
N PRO A 845 55.24 31.41 34.57
CA PRO A 845 54.61 32.65 34.97
C PRO A 845 53.74 32.50 36.22
N SER A 846 53.54 33.58 36.97
CA SER A 846 52.72 33.59 38.20
C SER A 846 51.26 33.18 37.99
N TRP A 847 50.75 33.27 36.75
CA TRP A 847 49.41 32.84 36.38
C TRP A 847 49.32 31.34 35.98
N TRP A 848 50.45 30.64 35.84
CA TRP A 848 50.50 29.25 35.41
C TRP A 848 49.86 28.33 36.45
N LYS A 849 48.76 27.69 36.05
CA LYS A 849 48.02 26.70 36.88
C LYS A 849 48.07 25.29 36.28
N GLY A 850 49.09 25.03 35.44
CA GLY A 850 49.23 23.76 34.72
C GLY A 850 48.41 23.67 33.43
N PHE A 851 47.88 24.79 32.94
CA PHE A 851 47.19 24.89 31.64
C PHE A 851 47.31 26.33 31.10
N ARG A 852 47.13 26.50 29.78
CA ARG A 852 47.07 27.81 29.11
C ARG A 852 45.74 28.02 28.39
N GLN A 853 45.46 29.27 28.01
CA GLN A 853 44.28 29.60 27.21
C GLN A 853 44.67 29.73 25.73
N LEU A 854 43.91 29.11 24.84
CA LEU A 854 44.06 29.33 23.40
C LEU A 854 43.37 30.66 23.04
N THR A 855 44.16 31.66 22.68
CA THR A 855 43.69 33.03 22.37
C THR A 855 43.21 33.17 20.92
N GLU A 856 43.81 32.40 20.02
CA GLU A 856 43.48 32.31 18.60
C GLU A 856 42.41 31.24 18.33
N LYS A 857 41.61 31.48 17.29
CA LYS A 857 40.47 30.63 16.92
C LYS A 857 40.92 29.42 16.13
#